data_AF-A0A254RF56-F1
#
_entry.id   AF-A0A254RF56-F1
#
_cell.length_a   1.000
_cell.length_b   1.000
_cell.length_c   1.000
_cell.angle_alpha   90.00
_cell.angle_beta   90.00
_cell.angle_gamma   90.00
#
_symmetry.space_group_name_H-M   'P 1'
#
loop_
_entity.id
_entity.type
_entity.pdbx_description
1 polymer ?
#
loop_
_entity_poly.entity_id
_entity_poly.type
_entity_poly.pdbx_seq_one_letter_code
_entity_poly.pdbx_strand_id
1 'polypeptide(L)'
;MSIRKISIPALFISSALFLGAGLLACSDDSSSSSAPETDSPTDPGTKPSDEPSKTTPEAKDTTFLTPDVPTPEGGYSGVLVGTCEKGPLTIGSAVNLQDLSETDLTATGKKAASTVTDDFGTYSLQYSGFNSFAMQEASGIFLNEVTGDKTGSVTLRSLIRAIDGDTANVNVMTHLEAPRIAYLMKENSMSYAEAQGKAESEVLRAFHMQNFMAPARKLSVFGQTEADANLLAMTLLLLAENASSDMQAVIDAIAADIEKDGTWDDNATKAKIADWAYLQRMDDLSYYLENMGTGIKLPNYEQKFRTFWFETFGLGICDSTNQGKITACTNELSQYSTKEFVCVDSTWRIASASVLQNREGVELFGECTADMEGTVKDGNGKTFICKKQKWNYASEAELLNIAVSAKNGACTAANNGSVLQHESSYVLCQNSTWKKLDSQPVDYSKGRAMNEKLGPGINLGNAWESQGQKGASADCGWSNCIKDEYFKIIKDAGFKSVRLPVRWNYDAAKDAPYTLDAGRLAGVKADIELALAQGLIVIVNFHHYVELNNYAVYYDNNPGGYDKEKARFLGMWEQVAKEMDAYGDDQIVLEILNEPHEMKNKYVDDLMMSAYEVIRKNAPGKTIMFEGNGYSKFAQISNVKLPADGNIIFSGHYYEPFEFTHQGHGYDCGYKLKDSDISRVPSHFKAYVDSATTHFPDINGGHIPLNMGEFGVSGQYGSCGGNGPSDSDRAKWTDAVIKAATDNGMSWQYWGLVGVGGFEAYNKNSNQWYTELLDVFNKYL
;
A
#
# COMPACT_ATOMS: atom_id res chain seq x y z
N MET A 1 -42.19 -8.27 8.07
CA MET A 1 -41.55 -7.93 6.78
C MET A 1 -40.26 -7.19 7.09
N SER A 2 -39.14 -7.83 6.74
CA SER A 2 -37.73 -7.41 6.68
C SER A 2 -37.24 -6.16 7.41
N ILE A 3 -36.52 -6.40 8.50
CA ILE A 3 -35.44 -5.51 8.98
C ILE A 3 -34.19 -5.81 8.15
N ARG A 4 -33.63 -4.77 7.51
CA ARG A 4 -32.45 -4.82 6.66
C ARG A 4 -31.20 -5.13 7.48
N LYS A 5 -30.46 -6.16 7.04
CA LYS A 5 -29.06 -6.41 7.40
C LYS A 5 -28.21 -5.23 6.94
N ILE A 6 -27.41 -4.65 7.84
CA ILE A 6 -26.31 -3.76 7.48
C ILE A 6 -25.05 -4.63 7.42
N SER A 7 -24.52 -4.78 6.22
CA SER A 7 -23.20 -5.34 5.92
C SER A 7 -22.20 -4.18 5.97
N ILE A 8 -21.12 -4.35 6.73
CA ILE A 8 -19.95 -3.45 6.69
C ILE A 8 -18.92 -4.09 5.75
N PRO A 9 -18.44 -3.39 4.71
CA PRO A 9 -17.41 -3.89 3.83
C PRO A 9 -16.01 -3.64 4.43
N ALA A 10 -15.14 -4.62 4.23
CA ALA A 10 -13.71 -4.52 4.45
C ALA A 10 -13.07 -3.51 3.50
N LEU A 11 -12.24 -2.58 4.00
CA LEU A 11 -11.27 -1.88 3.16
C LEU A 11 -10.07 -1.31 3.96
N PHE A 12 -8.90 -1.84 3.63
CA PHE A 12 -7.57 -1.23 3.44
C PHE A 12 -6.84 -0.52 4.58
N ILE A 13 -5.71 -1.13 4.90
CA ILE A 13 -4.52 -0.60 5.57
C ILE A 13 -3.89 0.47 4.67
N SER A 14 -3.72 1.68 5.19
CA SER A 14 -2.83 2.70 4.63
C SER A 14 -1.95 3.26 5.74
N SER A 15 -0.65 3.13 5.52
CA SER A 15 0.45 3.60 6.36
C SER A 15 0.49 5.13 6.37
N ALA A 16 0.54 5.73 7.56
CA ALA A 16 0.88 7.14 7.73
C ALA A 16 1.89 7.31 8.87
N LEU A 17 2.92 8.09 8.57
CA LEU A 17 4.13 8.33 9.34
C LEU A 17 3.86 9.02 10.68
N PHE A 18 4.61 8.59 11.71
CA PHE A 18 4.86 9.36 12.93
C PHE A 18 5.86 10.49 12.66
N LEU A 19 5.48 11.71 13.04
CA LEU A 19 6.39 12.83 13.30
C LEU A 19 6.11 13.30 14.73
N GLY A 20 6.97 12.89 15.66
CA GLY A 20 6.93 13.30 17.06
C GLY A 20 8.32 13.76 17.48
N ALA A 21 8.54 15.07 17.47
CA ALA A 21 9.72 15.70 18.05
C ALA A 21 9.59 15.69 19.59
N GLY A 22 10.65 15.28 20.28
CA GLY A 22 10.76 15.36 21.73
C GLY A 22 12.22 15.44 22.13
N LEU A 23 12.66 16.65 22.52
CA LEU A 23 13.97 16.92 23.09
C LEU A 23 14.16 16.15 24.41
N LEU A 24 15.36 15.60 24.61
CA LEU A 24 16.01 15.54 25.93
C LEU A 24 17.52 15.45 25.75
N ALA A 25 18.22 16.36 26.41
CA ALA A 25 19.67 16.48 26.48
C ALA A 25 20.15 16.18 27.91
N CYS A 26 21.45 15.85 28.00
CA CYS A 26 22.30 15.70 29.19
C CYS A 26 22.14 14.35 29.94
N SER A 27 23.17 13.66 30.40
CA SER A 27 24.60 13.97 30.56
C SER A 27 25.43 12.69 30.67
N ASP A 28 26.74 12.86 30.47
CA ASP A 28 27.87 11.98 30.72
C ASP A 28 27.76 11.11 32.00
N ASP A 29 28.29 9.88 31.97
CA ASP A 29 29.61 9.67 32.57
C ASP A 29 30.31 8.36 32.16
N SER A 30 31.62 8.51 32.06
CA SER A 30 32.69 7.54 31.86
C SER A 30 32.86 6.64 33.11
N SER A 31 33.66 5.57 33.26
CA SER A 31 34.75 4.90 32.54
C SER A 31 35.14 3.65 33.36
N SER A 32 35.68 2.62 32.71
CA SER A 32 36.78 1.74 33.19
C SER A 32 36.54 0.86 34.46
N SER A 33 37.10 -0.33 34.68
CA SER A 33 38.15 -1.10 34.03
C SER A 33 38.13 -2.55 34.54
N SER A 34 38.70 -3.44 33.72
CA SER A 34 39.57 -4.57 34.08
C SER A 34 39.02 -5.74 34.93
N ALA A 35 38.65 -6.84 34.25
CA ALA A 35 39.45 -8.06 33.97
C ALA A 35 40.51 -8.48 35.04
N PRO A 36 41.03 -9.74 35.10
CA PRO A 36 41.11 -10.68 33.97
C PRO A 36 41.08 -12.22 34.27
N GLU A 37 41.10 -12.97 33.15
CA GLU A 37 41.86 -14.23 32.90
C GLU A 37 41.44 -15.51 33.66
N THR A 38 41.54 -16.74 33.17
CA THR A 38 42.03 -17.51 32.00
C THR A 38 41.67 -18.98 32.36
N ASP A 39 41.72 -20.05 31.58
CA ASP A 39 42.22 -20.41 30.26
C ASP A 39 41.53 -21.77 29.96
N SER A 40 41.34 -22.08 28.68
CA SER A 40 41.06 -23.45 28.20
C SER A 40 42.38 -24.26 28.13
N PRO A 41 42.48 -25.48 27.55
CA PRO A 41 41.50 -26.47 27.12
C PRO A 41 41.87 -27.91 27.59
N THR A 42 41.02 -28.91 27.33
CA THR A 42 41.36 -30.19 26.63
C THR A 42 40.26 -31.25 26.82
N ASP A 43 39.82 -31.82 25.70
CA ASP A 43 39.13 -33.12 25.57
C ASP A 43 40.10 -34.01 24.76
N PRO A 44 40.21 -35.34 24.98
CA PRO A 44 39.23 -36.29 24.44
C PRO A 44 38.94 -37.53 25.30
N GLY A 45 37.66 -37.79 25.54
CA GLY A 45 37.01 -39.07 25.22
C GLY A 45 37.05 -40.21 26.25
N THR A 46 35.88 -40.60 26.77
CA THR A 46 35.33 -41.98 26.76
C THR A 46 33.89 -42.00 27.32
N LYS A 47 32.96 -42.66 26.60
CA LYS A 47 31.62 -43.03 27.12
C LYS A 47 31.77 -44.06 28.24
N PRO A 48 30.91 -44.04 29.27
CA PRO A 48 29.72 -44.89 29.22
C PRO A 48 28.42 -44.23 29.70
N SER A 49 27.34 -44.84 29.25
CA SER A 49 25.95 -44.73 29.70
C SER A 49 25.80 -44.52 31.20
N ASP A 50 25.01 -43.50 31.57
CA ASP A 50 24.11 -43.54 32.72
C ASP A 50 22.95 -42.57 32.43
N GLU A 51 21.74 -43.10 32.33
CA GLU A 51 20.51 -42.31 32.46
C GLU A 51 20.49 -41.68 33.86
N PRO A 52 20.40 -40.35 34.00
CA PRO A 52 19.93 -39.76 35.23
C PRO A 52 18.40 -39.88 35.19
N SER A 53 17.92 -40.87 35.94
CA SER A 53 16.61 -40.90 36.59
C SER A 53 15.95 -39.52 36.63
N LYS A 54 14.88 -39.34 35.85
CA LYS A 54 13.94 -38.23 36.02
C LYS A 54 13.21 -38.45 37.34
N THR A 55 13.83 -38.08 38.46
CA THR A 55 13.09 -37.82 39.70
C THR A 55 12.31 -36.54 39.50
N THR A 56 11.03 -36.71 39.22
CA THR A 56 10.00 -35.67 39.34
C THR A 56 10.12 -35.03 40.73
N PRO A 57 10.21 -33.70 40.86
CA PRO A 57 10.12 -33.09 42.17
C PRO A 57 8.71 -33.33 42.71
N GLU A 58 8.60 -34.17 43.74
CA GLU A 58 7.40 -34.24 44.58
C GLU A 58 7.05 -32.86 45.12
N ALA A 59 5.75 -32.57 45.18
CA ALA A 59 5.18 -31.39 45.78
C ALA A 59 5.65 -31.23 47.23
N LYS A 60 6.74 -30.49 47.44
CA LYS A 60 7.19 -30.03 48.74
C LYS A 60 7.17 -28.51 48.77
N ASP A 61 5.97 -27.95 48.82
CA ASP A 61 5.73 -26.72 49.58
C ASP A 61 4.24 -26.58 49.94
N THR A 62 3.78 -27.40 50.88
CA THR A 62 2.41 -27.38 51.43
C THR A 62 2.32 -26.53 52.70
N THR A 63 3.03 -25.41 52.77
CA THR A 63 3.19 -24.60 54.00
C THR A 63 1.95 -23.78 54.43
N PHE A 64 0.79 -23.93 53.77
CA PHE A 64 -0.43 -23.14 54.09
C PHE A 64 -1.63 -23.94 54.59
N LEU A 65 -1.41 -25.17 55.04
CA LEU A 65 -2.49 -26.07 55.42
C LEU A 65 -2.68 -26.01 56.93
N THR A 66 -3.72 -25.32 57.39
CA THR A 66 -4.20 -25.57 58.75
C THR A 66 -4.72 -27.01 58.80
N PRO A 67 -4.25 -27.86 59.75
CA PRO A 67 -4.68 -29.25 59.85
C PRO A 67 -6.20 -29.40 59.88
N ASP A 68 -6.70 -30.59 59.52
CA ASP A 68 -8.11 -30.91 59.64
C ASP A 68 -8.56 -30.81 61.11
N VAL A 69 -9.39 -29.80 61.41
CA VAL A 69 -10.01 -29.54 62.71
C VAL A 69 -11.43 -30.12 62.65
N PRO A 70 -11.83 -30.99 63.59
CA PRO A 70 -13.18 -31.56 63.61
C PRO A 70 -14.28 -30.49 63.70
N THR A 71 -15.47 -30.77 63.14
CA THR A 71 -16.64 -29.89 63.29
C THR A 71 -16.98 -29.70 64.77
N PRO A 72 -17.13 -28.45 65.27
CA PRO A 72 -17.54 -28.18 66.65
C PRO A 72 -18.99 -28.61 66.89
N GLU A 73 -19.32 -28.88 68.15
CA GLU A 73 -20.69 -29.20 68.56
C GLU A 73 -21.63 -28.04 68.19
N GLY A 74 -22.60 -28.29 67.30
CA GLY A 74 -23.50 -27.27 66.75
C GLY A 74 -23.17 -26.81 65.31
N GLY A 75 -22.02 -27.22 64.76
CA GLY A 75 -21.61 -26.90 63.39
C GLY A 75 -21.14 -25.46 63.17
N TYR A 76 -20.55 -25.20 62.01
CA TYR A 76 -20.07 -23.88 61.60
C TYR A 76 -21.23 -22.99 61.12
N SER A 77 -21.22 -21.72 61.56
CA SER A 77 -22.16 -20.70 61.12
C SER A 77 -21.42 -19.40 60.85
N GLY A 78 -21.80 -18.67 59.81
CA GLY A 78 -21.08 -17.47 59.42
C GLY A 78 -21.68 -16.76 58.20
N VAL A 79 -20.93 -15.79 57.70
CA VAL A 79 -21.22 -15.07 56.46
C VAL A 79 -20.06 -15.31 55.50
N LEU A 80 -20.34 -15.95 54.38
CA LEU A 80 -19.40 -16.16 53.30
C LEU A 80 -19.55 -15.04 52.28
N VAL A 81 -18.46 -14.35 51.94
CA VAL A 81 -18.40 -13.33 50.89
C VAL A 81 -17.41 -13.73 49.82
N GLY A 82 -17.52 -13.17 48.62
CA GLY A 82 -16.57 -13.43 47.54
C GLY A 82 -17.13 -13.01 46.21
N THR A 83 -16.48 -13.43 45.12
CA THR A 83 -16.91 -13.17 43.75
C THR A 83 -17.16 -14.47 42.98
N CYS A 84 -17.97 -14.38 41.93
CA CYS A 84 -18.27 -15.48 41.01
C CYS A 84 -17.82 -15.11 39.60
N GLU A 85 -16.79 -15.77 39.07
CA GLU A 85 -16.01 -15.28 37.93
C GLU A 85 -15.59 -16.39 36.94
N LYS A 86 -16.26 -16.40 35.78
CA LYS A 86 -15.68 -16.81 34.48
C LYS A 86 -15.13 -15.52 33.86
N GLY A 87 -16.02 -14.71 33.30
CA GLY A 87 -16.05 -13.28 33.62
C GLY A 87 -17.02 -13.05 34.78
N PRO A 88 -17.19 -11.81 35.28
CA PRO A 88 -18.13 -11.52 36.35
C PRO A 88 -19.52 -12.05 36.03
N LEU A 89 -20.07 -12.90 36.90
CA LEU A 89 -21.46 -13.31 36.80
C LEU A 89 -22.35 -12.08 37.03
N THR A 90 -23.45 -11.98 36.29
CA THR A 90 -24.33 -10.82 36.34
C THR A 90 -25.15 -10.79 37.63
N ILE A 91 -25.56 -9.59 38.06
CA ILE A 91 -26.48 -9.37 39.18
C ILE A 91 -27.68 -10.32 39.09
N GLY A 92 -28.02 -10.98 40.21
CA GLY A 92 -29.10 -11.95 40.31
C GLY A 92 -28.72 -13.39 39.97
N SER A 93 -27.50 -13.66 39.51
CA SER A 93 -26.99 -15.03 39.36
C SER A 93 -27.02 -15.77 40.70
N ALA A 94 -27.39 -17.05 40.68
CA ALA A 94 -27.60 -17.84 41.89
C ALA A 94 -26.27 -18.31 42.49
N VAL A 95 -26.14 -18.19 43.82
CA VAL A 95 -25.01 -18.74 44.58
C VAL A 95 -25.57 -19.66 45.65
N ASN A 96 -25.26 -20.95 45.54
CA ASN A 96 -25.73 -21.98 46.45
C ASN A 96 -24.56 -22.57 47.24
N LEU A 97 -24.81 -22.91 48.50
CA LEU A 97 -23.88 -23.61 49.35
C LEU A 97 -24.54 -24.87 49.89
N GLN A 98 -23.95 -26.03 49.59
CA GLN A 98 -24.42 -27.35 49.99
C GLN A 98 -23.46 -27.92 51.03
N ASP A 99 -23.98 -28.21 52.23
CA ASP A 99 -23.22 -28.90 53.27
C ASP A 99 -22.90 -30.34 52.86
N LEU A 100 -21.68 -30.80 53.16
CA LEU A 100 -21.19 -32.13 52.82
C LEU A 100 -20.81 -32.92 54.08
N SER A 101 -20.95 -34.23 53.99
CA SER A 101 -20.52 -35.18 55.01
C SER A 101 -18.98 -35.21 55.12
N GLU A 102 -18.47 -35.28 56.34
CA GLU A 102 -17.02 -35.37 56.59
C GLU A 102 -16.41 -36.71 56.15
N THR A 103 -17.22 -37.76 55.99
CA THR A 103 -16.72 -39.11 55.70
C THR A 103 -16.69 -39.46 54.22
N ASP A 104 -17.69 -39.01 53.44
CA ASP A 104 -17.88 -39.43 52.05
C ASP A 104 -18.22 -38.26 51.11
N LEU A 105 -18.16 -37.02 51.60
CA LEU A 105 -18.50 -35.79 50.88
C LEU A 105 -19.89 -35.85 50.20
N THR A 106 -20.83 -36.64 50.72
CA THR A 106 -22.22 -36.65 50.25
C THR A 106 -23.00 -35.47 50.83
N ALA A 107 -24.00 -34.99 50.10
CA ALA A 107 -24.83 -33.87 50.55
C ALA A 107 -25.64 -34.26 51.80
N THR A 108 -25.54 -33.47 52.87
CA THR A 108 -26.29 -33.73 54.13
C THR A 108 -27.73 -33.22 54.10
N GLY A 109 -28.08 -32.44 53.07
CA GLY A 109 -29.36 -31.77 52.92
C GLY A 109 -29.43 -30.35 53.48
N LYS A 110 -28.45 -29.91 54.30
CA LYS A 110 -28.35 -28.50 54.72
C LYS A 110 -27.88 -27.64 53.55
N LYS A 111 -28.56 -26.52 53.31
CA LYS A 111 -28.31 -25.62 52.19
C LYS A 111 -28.41 -24.16 52.64
N ALA A 112 -27.64 -23.31 51.99
CA ALA A 112 -27.76 -21.86 52.04
C ALA A 112 -27.70 -21.31 50.61
N ALA A 113 -28.32 -20.15 50.38
CA ALA A 113 -28.39 -19.56 49.06
C ALA A 113 -28.32 -18.03 49.15
N SER A 114 -27.80 -17.42 48.10
CA SER A 114 -27.75 -15.98 47.87
C SER A 114 -27.74 -15.70 46.37
N THR A 115 -27.56 -14.45 45.99
CA THR A 115 -27.39 -14.02 44.61
C THR A 115 -26.25 -13.05 44.49
N VAL A 116 -25.68 -12.95 43.29
CA VAL A 116 -24.72 -11.89 42.94
C VAL A 116 -25.37 -10.51 43.09
N THR A 117 -24.67 -9.57 43.70
CA THR A 117 -25.19 -8.25 44.13
C THR A 117 -24.65 -7.07 43.33
N ASP A 118 -23.58 -7.22 42.56
CA ASP A 118 -23.00 -6.14 41.75
C ASP A 118 -22.50 -6.64 40.37
N ASP A 119 -21.98 -5.73 39.56
CA ASP A 119 -21.44 -6.03 38.23
C ASP A 119 -20.08 -6.75 38.27
N PHE A 120 -19.44 -6.86 39.44
CA PHE A 120 -18.15 -7.55 39.64
C PHE A 120 -18.31 -9.01 40.06
N GLY A 121 -19.55 -9.51 40.14
CA GLY A 121 -19.82 -10.89 40.54
C GLY A 121 -19.83 -11.10 42.06
N THR A 122 -19.85 -10.04 42.86
CA THR A 122 -19.79 -10.13 44.33
C THR A 122 -21.04 -10.78 44.90
N TYR A 123 -20.90 -11.58 45.95
CA TYR A 123 -22.01 -12.14 46.72
C TYR A 123 -21.73 -12.09 48.24
N SER A 124 -22.81 -12.21 49.03
CA SER A 124 -22.74 -12.44 50.47
C SER A 124 -23.82 -13.45 50.88
N LEU A 125 -23.42 -14.53 51.56
CA LEU A 125 -24.26 -15.69 51.84
C LEU A 125 -24.14 -16.08 53.32
N GLN A 126 -25.27 -16.11 54.03
CA GLN A 126 -25.31 -16.56 55.42
C GLN A 126 -25.58 -18.06 55.49
N TYR A 127 -24.87 -18.77 56.38
CA TYR A 127 -25.05 -20.20 56.60
C TYR A 127 -24.98 -20.54 58.09
N SER A 128 -25.61 -21.64 58.49
CA SER A 128 -25.61 -22.07 59.89
C SER A 128 -25.66 -23.58 60.06
N GLY A 129 -24.85 -24.08 60.99
CA GLY A 129 -24.79 -25.47 61.40
C GLY A 129 -24.19 -26.41 60.35
N PHE A 130 -23.28 -25.93 59.50
CA PHE A 130 -22.60 -26.73 58.47
C PHE A 130 -21.46 -27.57 59.08
N ASN A 131 -21.11 -28.67 58.44
CA ASN A 131 -19.91 -29.46 58.74
C ASN A 131 -18.65 -28.78 58.17
N SER A 132 -17.50 -29.46 58.28
CA SER A 132 -16.21 -28.94 57.81
C SER A 132 -16.14 -28.69 56.30
N PHE A 133 -16.93 -29.38 55.48
CA PHE A 133 -16.87 -29.27 54.02
C PHE A 133 -18.20 -28.84 53.40
N ALA A 134 -18.12 -27.99 52.39
CA ALA A 134 -19.27 -27.55 51.63
C ALA A 134 -18.93 -27.45 50.14
N MET A 135 -19.90 -27.78 49.28
CA MET A 135 -19.82 -27.49 47.85
C MET A 135 -20.52 -26.17 47.59
N GLN A 136 -19.78 -25.19 47.10
CA GLN A 136 -20.33 -23.96 46.59
C GLN A 136 -20.59 -24.09 45.09
N GLU A 137 -21.73 -23.58 44.62
CA GLU A 137 -22.11 -23.56 43.22
C GLU A 137 -22.62 -22.17 42.83
N ALA A 138 -22.02 -21.55 41.83
CA ALA A 138 -22.45 -20.29 41.27
C ALA A 138 -22.95 -20.51 39.84
N SER A 139 -24.21 -20.15 39.58
CA SER A 139 -24.87 -20.39 38.28
C SER A 139 -25.54 -19.13 37.76
N GLY A 140 -25.21 -18.71 36.55
CA GLY A 140 -25.84 -17.56 35.93
C GLY A 140 -25.17 -17.11 34.64
N ILE A 141 -25.64 -15.96 34.14
CA ILE A 141 -25.08 -15.30 32.96
C ILE A 141 -23.76 -14.63 33.36
N PHE A 142 -22.74 -14.69 32.51
CA PHE A 142 -21.48 -13.99 32.73
C PHE A 142 -21.23 -12.90 31.69
N LEU A 143 -20.44 -11.90 32.05
CA LEU A 143 -19.87 -10.94 31.10
C LEU A 143 -18.76 -11.62 30.30
N ASN A 144 -18.92 -11.71 28.98
CA ASN A 144 -17.84 -12.16 28.11
C ASN A 144 -16.72 -11.11 28.06
N GLU A 145 -15.53 -11.50 28.48
CA GLU A 145 -14.38 -10.63 28.74
C GLU A 145 -13.82 -9.98 27.45
N VAL A 146 -14.05 -10.61 26.30
CA VAL A 146 -13.56 -10.19 24.98
C VAL A 146 -14.61 -9.42 24.18
N THR A 147 -15.88 -9.83 24.26
CA THR A 147 -16.96 -9.25 23.44
C THR A 147 -17.86 -8.29 24.19
N GLY A 148 -17.86 -8.32 25.52
CA GLY A 148 -18.74 -7.53 26.38
C GLY A 148 -20.18 -8.06 26.46
N ASP A 149 -20.50 -9.13 25.71
CA ASP A 149 -21.84 -9.70 25.68
C ASP A 149 -22.19 -10.43 26.99
N LYS A 150 -23.44 -10.28 27.44
CA LYS A 150 -24.01 -10.95 28.61
C LYS A 150 -25.10 -11.96 28.20
N THR A 151 -24.72 -12.93 27.37
CA THR A 151 -25.66 -13.91 26.77
C THR A 151 -25.34 -15.36 27.14
N GLY A 152 -24.07 -15.67 27.44
CA GLY A 152 -23.64 -17.00 27.88
C GLY A 152 -23.89 -17.24 29.36
N SER A 153 -24.22 -18.47 29.72
CA SER A 153 -24.36 -18.91 31.11
C SER A 153 -23.35 -19.97 31.49
N VAL A 154 -22.96 -20.01 32.76
CA VAL A 154 -22.04 -20.98 33.32
C VAL A 154 -22.50 -21.42 34.71
N THR A 155 -22.15 -22.64 35.09
CA THR A 155 -22.24 -23.20 36.43
C THR A 155 -20.84 -23.57 36.90
N LEU A 156 -20.32 -22.79 37.85
CA LEU A 156 -19.00 -23.00 38.45
C LEU A 156 -19.15 -23.58 39.85
N ARG A 157 -18.17 -24.39 40.26
CA ARG A 157 -18.17 -25.08 41.55
C ARG A 157 -16.91 -24.74 42.33
N SER A 158 -16.98 -24.85 43.64
CA SER A 158 -15.84 -24.70 44.54
C SER A 158 -16.06 -25.61 45.75
N LEU A 159 -15.17 -26.60 45.93
CA LEU A 159 -15.18 -27.43 47.14
C LEU A 159 -14.41 -26.66 48.21
N ILE A 160 -15.14 -26.13 49.19
CA ILE A 160 -14.59 -25.28 50.24
C ILE A 160 -14.65 -25.97 51.60
N ARG A 161 -13.79 -25.50 52.49
CA ARG A 161 -13.79 -25.89 53.89
C ARG A 161 -14.32 -24.75 54.75
N ALA A 162 -15.30 -25.05 55.61
CA ALA A 162 -16.04 -24.06 56.39
C ALA A 162 -15.20 -23.29 57.44
N ILE A 163 -13.96 -23.71 57.69
CA ILE A 163 -13.05 -23.04 58.64
C ILE A 163 -12.08 -22.06 57.98
N ASP A 164 -12.00 -22.04 56.65
CA ASP A 164 -10.91 -21.36 55.93
C ASP A 164 -11.11 -19.83 55.83
N GLY A 165 -12.18 -19.31 56.45
CA GLY A 165 -12.46 -17.89 56.63
C GLY A 165 -13.77 -17.44 55.99
N ASP A 166 -14.00 -16.13 56.06
CA ASP A 166 -15.24 -15.48 55.61
C ASP A 166 -15.24 -15.22 54.10
N THR A 167 -14.18 -15.59 53.35
CA THR A 167 -14.05 -15.28 51.91
C THR A 167 -13.79 -16.50 51.05
N ALA A 168 -14.63 -16.73 50.03
CA ALA A 168 -14.42 -17.76 49.01
C ALA A 168 -14.95 -17.29 47.65
N ASN A 169 -14.07 -17.19 46.67
CA ASN A 169 -14.45 -16.96 45.29
C ASN A 169 -14.81 -18.28 44.62
N VAL A 170 -15.74 -18.22 43.66
CA VAL A 170 -16.07 -19.31 42.76
C VAL A 170 -15.62 -18.90 41.37
N ASN A 171 -14.62 -19.57 40.82
CA ASN A 171 -14.05 -19.23 39.53
C ASN A 171 -13.78 -20.49 38.68
N VAL A 172 -13.27 -20.29 37.47
CA VAL A 172 -12.92 -21.40 36.57
C VAL A 172 -11.97 -22.39 37.24
N MET A 173 -10.94 -21.91 37.93
CA MET A 173 -9.94 -22.77 38.55
C MET A 173 -10.55 -23.60 39.69
N THR A 174 -11.40 -23.00 40.53
CA THR A 174 -12.11 -23.74 41.59
C THR A 174 -13.03 -24.82 41.02
N HIS A 175 -13.62 -24.58 39.83
CA HIS A 175 -14.47 -25.57 39.18
C HIS A 175 -13.64 -26.75 38.68
N LEU A 176 -12.50 -26.48 38.03
CA LEU A 176 -11.61 -27.51 37.49
C LEU A 176 -10.99 -28.39 38.59
N GLU A 177 -10.63 -27.80 39.73
CA GLU A 177 -10.01 -28.54 40.84
C GLU A 177 -11.02 -29.30 41.71
N ALA A 178 -12.27 -28.85 41.83
CA ALA A 178 -13.24 -29.42 42.76
C ALA A 178 -13.44 -30.95 42.66
N PRO A 179 -13.67 -31.55 41.48
CA PRO A 179 -13.78 -33.01 41.37
C PRO A 179 -12.46 -33.71 41.70
N ARG A 180 -11.32 -33.12 41.34
CA ARG A 180 -9.99 -33.65 41.65
C ARG A 180 -9.71 -33.66 43.16
N ILE A 181 -10.07 -32.58 43.87
CA ILE A 181 -9.96 -32.52 45.33
C ILE A 181 -10.82 -33.62 45.97
N ALA A 182 -12.08 -33.74 45.53
CA ALA A 182 -12.99 -34.77 46.06
C ALA A 182 -12.47 -36.20 45.81
N TYR A 183 -11.90 -36.46 44.62
CA TYR A 183 -11.29 -37.75 44.29
C TYR A 183 -10.09 -38.05 45.21
N LEU A 184 -9.17 -37.10 45.37
CA LEU A 184 -7.97 -37.28 46.22
C LEU A 184 -8.33 -37.49 47.70
N MET A 185 -9.38 -36.84 48.19
CA MET A 185 -9.86 -37.06 49.55
C MET A 185 -10.47 -38.46 49.72
N LYS A 186 -11.32 -38.90 48.78
CA LYS A 186 -12.05 -40.17 48.88
C LYS A 186 -11.19 -41.39 48.58
N GLU A 187 -10.48 -41.37 47.46
CA GLU A 187 -9.78 -42.54 46.93
C GLU A 187 -8.32 -42.59 47.39
N ASN A 188 -7.70 -41.44 47.67
CA ASN A 188 -6.30 -41.35 48.09
C ASN A 188 -6.13 -41.01 49.59
N SER A 189 -7.22 -40.83 50.35
CA SER A 189 -7.20 -40.51 51.78
C SER A 189 -6.35 -39.27 52.14
N MET A 190 -6.22 -38.33 51.19
CA MET A 190 -5.49 -37.08 51.43
C MET A 190 -6.35 -36.13 52.29
N SER A 191 -5.69 -35.32 53.14
CA SER A 191 -6.40 -34.20 53.77
C SER A 191 -6.89 -33.23 52.70
N TYR A 192 -7.95 -32.46 52.99
CA TYR A 192 -8.46 -31.45 52.05
C TYR A 192 -7.35 -30.52 51.56
N ALA A 193 -6.49 -30.16 52.49
CA ALA A 193 -5.45 -29.18 52.32
C ALA A 193 -4.34 -29.72 51.37
N GLU A 194 -3.93 -30.98 51.52
CA GLU A 194 -2.98 -31.63 50.60
C GLU A 194 -3.62 -31.91 49.23
N ALA A 195 -4.89 -32.32 49.22
CA ALA A 195 -5.66 -32.56 48.01
C ALA A 195 -5.80 -31.27 47.18
N GLN A 196 -6.09 -30.14 47.82
CA GLN A 196 -6.18 -28.83 47.17
C GLN A 196 -4.86 -28.43 46.52
N GLY A 197 -3.75 -28.39 47.26
CA GLY A 197 -2.47 -27.96 46.71
C GLY A 197 -2.00 -28.84 45.55
N LYS A 198 -2.32 -30.14 45.59
CA LYS A 198 -2.05 -31.06 44.49
C LYS A 198 -2.93 -30.77 43.27
N ALA A 199 -4.24 -30.62 43.45
CA ALA A 199 -5.18 -30.34 42.36
C ALA A 199 -4.87 -28.99 41.67
N GLU A 200 -4.58 -27.93 42.43
CA GLU A 200 -4.22 -26.61 41.91
C GLU A 200 -2.97 -26.69 41.01
N SER A 201 -1.92 -27.37 41.48
CA SER A 201 -0.68 -27.58 40.71
C SER A 201 -0.91 -28.38 39.42
N GLU A 202 -1.77 -29.40 39.48
CA GLU A 202 -2.12 -30.23 38.32
C GLU A 202 -2.92 -29.43 37.27
N VAL A 203 -3.88 -28.61 37.70
CA VAL A 203 -4.64 -27.71 36.82
C VAL A 203 -3.72 -26.68 36.16
N LEU A 204 -2.84 -26.01 36.90
CA LEU A 204 -1.92 -25.02 36.31
C LEU A 204 -0.98 -25.64 35.28
N ARG A 205 -0.46 -26.83 35.58
CA ARG A 205 0.37 -27.60 34.64
C ARG A 205 -0.40 -27.95 33.36
N ALA A 206 -1.69 -28.28 33.46
CA ALA A 206 -2.53 -28.58 32.29
C ALA A 206 -2.64 -27.39 31.30
N PHE A 207 -2.49 -26.16 31.80
CA PHE A 207 -2.50 -24.92 31.01
C PHE A 207 -1.11 -24.32 30.74
N HIS A 208 -0.03 -25.07 30.99
CA HIS A 208 1.36 -24.60 30.85
C HIS A 208 1.68 -23.36 31.70
N MET A 209 1.05 -23.25 32.88
CA MET A 209 1.22 -22.13 33.80
C MET A 209 2.09 -22.52 35.01
N GLN A 210 2.77 -21.52 35.58
CA GLN A 210 3.60 -21.71 36.77
C GLN A 210 2.76 -21.75 38.05
N ASN A 211 3.21 -22.57 39.01
CA ASN A 211 2.61 -22.68 40.34
C ASN A 211 2.82 -21.41 41.18
N PHE A 212 1.90 -21.16 42.11
CA PHE A 212 1.94 -20.02 43.02
C PHE A 212 1.42 -20.38 44.42
N MET A 213 1.64 -19.48 45.38
CA MET A 213 1.37 -19.67 46.81
C MET A 213 0.07 -18.97 47.23
N ALA A 214 -1.04 -19.26 46.55
CA ALA A 214 -2.38 -18.79 46.91
C ALA A 214 -3.42 -19.83 46.46
N PRO A 215 -4.48 -20.09 47.23
CA PRO A 215 -5.50 -21.03 46.80
C PRO A 215 -6.44 -20.42 45.76
N ALA A 216 -6.96 -21.24 44.85
CA ALA A 216 -7.85 -20.83 43.76
C ALA A 216 -9.06 -20.01 44.24
N ARG A 217 -9.62 -20.37 45.40
CA ARG A 217 -10.76 -19.67 46.03
C ARG A 217 -10.45 -18.24 46.50
N LYS A 218 -9.21 -17.77 46.45
CA LYS A 218 -8.85 -16.38 46.79
C LYS A 218 -8.52 -15.54 45.55
N LEU A 219 -8.54 -16.14 44.37
CA LEU A 219 -8.15 -15.48 43.13
C LEU A 219 -9.33 -14.74 42.53
N SER A 220 -9.04 -13.61 41.89
CA SER A 220 -10.01 -12.85 41.11
C SER A 220 -9.41 -12.40 39.78
N VAL A 221 -10.23 -12.34 38.74
CA VAL A 221 -9.84 -11.78 37.43
C VAL A 221 -9.47 -10.30 37.50
N PHE A 222 -9.88 -9.60 38.57
CA PHE A 222 -9.48 -8.21 38.87
C PHE A 222 -8.35 -8.09 39.90
N GLY A 223 -7.84 -9.22 40.40
CA GLY A 223 -6.72 -9.24 41.34
C GLY A 223 -5.44 -8.69 40.70
N GLN A 224 -4.38 -8.54 41.50
CA GLN A 224 -3.13 -7.88 41.08
C GLN A 224 -1.90 -8.79 41.16
N THR A 225 -2.08 -10.06 41.53
CA THR A 225 -0.98 -10.99 41.76
C THR A 225 -0.68 -11.84 40.51
N GLU A 226 0.48 -12.49 40.50
CA GLU A 226 0.84 -13.46 39.46
C GLU A 226 -0.13 -14.67 39.40
N ALA A 227 -0.75 -14.98 40.53
CA ALA A 227 -1.78 -16.00 40.66
C ALA A 227 -3.09 -15.58 39.97
N ASP A 228 -3.51 -14.32 40.19
CA ASP A 228 -4.67 -13.73 39.52
C ASP A 228 -4.47 -13.67 38.00
N ALA A 229 -3.25 -13.38 37.55
CA ALA A 229 -2.90 -13.41 36.13
C ALA A 229 -3.05 -14.80 35.49
N ASN A 230 -2.78 -15.88 36.23
CA ASN A 230 -3.03 -17.25 35.74
C ASN A 230 -4.54 -17.48 35.57
N LEU A 231 -5.35 -17.08 36.56
CA LEU A 231 -6.81 -17.19 36.46
C LEU A 231 -7.35 -16.39 35.26
N LEU A 232 -6.90 -15.15 35.09
CA LEU A 232 -7.32 -14.31 33.96
C LEU A 232 -6.92 -14.92 32.60
N ALA A 233 -5.69 -15.41 32.47
CA ALA A 233 -5.26 -16.09 31.25
C ALA A 233 -6.10 -17.35 30.96
N MET A 234 -6.37 -18.18 31.99
CA MET A 234 -7.20 -19.39 31.85
C MET A 234 -8.62 -19.07 31.40
N THR A 235 -9.26 -18.06 32.02
CA THR A 235 -10.62 -17.71 31.63
C THR A 235 -10.69 -17.21 30.20
N LEU A 236 -9.72 -16.41 29.76
CA LEU A 236 -9.65 -15.91 28.39
C LEU A 236 -9.42 -17.03 27.38
N LEU A 237 -8.55 -18.00 27.68
CA LEU A 237 -8.32 -19.17 26.82
C LEU A 237 -9.60 -20.00 26.62
N LEU A 238 -10.42 -20.12 27.65
CA LEU A 238 -11.68 -20.86 27.60
C LEU A 238 -12.81 -20.09 26.88
N LEU A 239 -12.52 -18.92 26.30
CA LEU A 239 -13.41 -18.22 25.35
C LEU A 239 -13.21 -18.64 23.89
N ALA A 240 -12.20 -19.48 23.60
CA ALA A 240 -11.86 -19.91 22.25
C ALA A 240 -13.02 -20.53 21.46
N GLU A 241 -14.05 -21.01 22.15
CA GLU A 241 -15.27 -21.57 21.56
C GLU A 241 -16.48 -20.64 21.72
N ASN A 242 -16.46 -19.48 21.04
CA ASN A 242 -17.60 -18.57 21.12
C ASN A 242 -18.72 -18.95 20.13
N ALA A 243 -19.71 -19.71 20.62
CA ALA A 243 -21.12 -19.26 20.71
C ALA A 243 -22.03 -20.29 21.43
N SER A 244 -22.24 -20.09 22.73
CA SER A 244 -23.52 -20.30 23.47
C SER A 244 -24.19 -21.70 23.58
N SER A 245 -23.47 -22.81 23.46
CA SER A 245 -23.94 -24.07 24.11
C SER A 245 -22.85 -24.92 24.75
N ASP A 246 -21.59 -24.82 24.27
CA ASP A 246 -20.60 -25.86 24.54
C ASP A 246 -19.48 -25.45 25.53
N MET A 247 -19.34 -24.16 25.91
CA MET A 247 -18.30 -23.72 26.85
C MET A 247 -18.39 -24.41 28.21
N GLN A 248 -19.60 -24.53 28.76
CA GLN A 248 -19.80 -25.30 30.00
C GLN A 248 -19.34 -26.75 29.81
N ALA A 249 -19.65 -27.36 28.67
CA ALA A 249 -19.26 -28.73 28.37
C ALA A 249 -17.74 -28.88 28.26
N VAL A 250 -17.02 -27.88 27.72
CA VAL A 250 -15.55 -27.88 27.70
C VAL A 250 -14.97 -27.77 29.10
N ILE A 251 -15.45 -26.83 29.91
CA ILE A 251 -14.98 -26.66 31.29
C ILE A 251 -15.23 -27.96 32.10
N ASP A 252 -16.42 -28.54 31.98
CA ASP A 252 -16.79 -29.80 32.63
C ASP A 252 -15.93 -30.98 32.12
N ALA A 253 -15.66 -31.04 30.81
CA ALA A 253 -14.85 -32.10 30.21
C ALA A 253 -13.39 -32.03 30.67
N ILE A 254 -12.81 -30.83 30.76
CA ILE A 254 -11.46 -30.63 31.29
C ILE A 254 -11.40 -31.08 32.76
N ALA A 255 -12.40 -30.68 33.57
CA ALA A 255 -12.47 -31.07 34.98
C ALA A 255 -12.57 -32.60 35.14
N ALA A 256 -13.38 -33.26 34.30
CA ALA A 256 -13.56 -34.70 34.30
C ALA A 256 -12.32 -35.48 33.83
N ASP A 257 -11.56 -34.93 32.88
CA ASP A 257 -10.28 -35.49 32.42
C ASP A 257 -9.25 -35.47 33.56
N ILE A 258 -9.11 -34.32 34.23
CA ILE A 258 -8.17 -34.12 35.34
C ILE A 258 -8.53 -34.93 36.60
N GLU A 259 -9.82 -35.23 36.83
CA GLU A 259 -10.35 -35.80 38.08
C GLU A 259 -9.52 -36.97 38.63
N LYS A 260 -9.16 -37.95 37.79
CA LYS A 260 -8.60 -39.23 38.24
C LYS A 260 -7.08 -39.26 38.32
N ASP A 261 -6.38 -38.62 37.40
CA ASP A 261 -4.91 -38.71 37.29
C ASP A 261 -4.19 -37.36 37.38
N GLY A 262 -4.91 -36.24 37.32
CA GLY A 262 -4.31 -34.91 37.38
C GLY A 262 -3.67 -34.47 36.05
N THR A 263 -4.08 -35.08 34.94
CA THR A 263 -3.65 -34.72 33.58
C THR A 263 -4.85 -34.31 32.74
N TRP A 264 -4.62 -33.45 31.75
CA TRP A 264 -5.61 -33.14 30.73
C TRP A 264 -5.10 -33.71 29.42
N ASP A 265 -5.70 -34.79 28.92
CA ASP A 265 -5.17 -35.57 27.80
C ASP A 265 -5.83 -35.28 26.45
N ASP A 266 -6.88 -34.44 26.40
CA ASP A 266 -7.52 -33.99 25.16
C ASP A 266 -6.66 -32.98 24.38
N ASN A 267 -5.68 -33.50 23.65
CA ASN A 267 -4.79 -32.73 22.79
C ASN A 267 -5.52 -32.04 21.62
N ALA A 268 -6.69 -32.53 21.20
CA ALA A 268 -7.46 -31.91 20.12
C ALA A 268 -8.09 -30.59 20.58
N THR A 269 -8.67 -30.56 21.77
CA THR A 269 -9.22 -29.34 22.35
C THR A 269 -8.11 -28.34 22.69
N LYS A 270 -6.96 -28.80 23.21
CA LYS A 270 -5.79 -27.93 23.42
C LYS A 270 -5.34 -27.25 22.13
N ALA A 271 -5.21 -28.01 21.04
CA ALA A 271 -4.81 -27.47 19.74
C ALA A 271 -5.79 -26.42 19.22
N LYS A 272 -7.12 -26.64 19.34
CA LYS A 272 -8.14 -25.66 18.97
C LYS A 272 -8.04 -24.36 19.76
N ILE A 273 -7.87 -24.47 21.08
CA ILE A 273 -7.70 -23.30 21.96
C ILE A 273 -6.43 -22.54 21.58
N ALA A 274 -5.32 -23.24 21.32
CA ALA A 274 -4.06 -22.63 20.91
C ALA A 274 -4.16 -21.93 19.54
N ASP A 275 -4.83 -22.55 18.57
CA ASP A 275 -5.10 -22.00 17.25
C ASP A 275 -5.92 -20.70 17.32
N TRP A 276 -6.93 -20.67 18.19
CA TRP A 276 -7.71 -19.46 18.47
C TRP A 276 -6.87 -18.41 19.17
N ALA A 277 -6.11 -18.78 20.21
CA ALA A 277 -5.30 -17.88 21.02
C ALA A 277 -4.23 -17.17 20.18
N TYR A 278 -3.61 -17.86 19.23
CA TYR A 278 -2.66 -17.28 18.28
C TYR A 278 -3.25 -16.10 17.48
N LEU A 279 -4.54 -16.15 17.15
CA LEU A 279 -5.22 -15.13 16.35
C LEU A 279 -5.62 -13.89 17.17
N GLN A 280 -5.53 -13.94 18.50
CA GLN A 280 -6.03 -12.86 19.35
C GLN A 280 -5.04 -11.71 19.46
N ARG A 281 -5.56 -10.49 19.44
CA ARG A 281 -4.80 -9.28 19.79
C ARG A 281 -4.97 -9.02 21.28
N MET A 282 -3.87 -8.78 21.99
CA MET A 282 -3.92 -8.63 23.45
C MET A 282 -4.81 -7.45 23.88
N ASP A 283 -4.73 -6.32 23.16
CA ASP A 283 -5.54 -5.14 23.43
C ASP A 283 -7.05 -5.40 23.36
N ASP A 284 -7.48 -6.39 22.57
CA ASP A 284 -8.91 -6.76 22.45
C ASP A 284 -9.34 -7.69 23.60
N LEU A 285 -8.43 -8.44 24.20
CA LEU A 285 -8.77 -9.49 25.18
C LEU A 285 -9.19 -8.94 26.54
N SER A 286 -8.58 -7.84 26.98
CA SER A 286 -8.87 -7.23 28.29
C SER A 286 -9.76 -5.99 28.21
N TYR A 287 -10.11 -5.53 27.00
CA TYR A 287 -10.79 -4.25 26.78
C TYR A 287 -12.01 -4.05 27.68
N TYR A 288 -12.92 -5.03 27.75
CA TYR A 288 -14.16 -4.86 28.51
C TYR A 288 -13.92 -4.85 30.02
N LEU A 289 -13.05 -5.72 30.53
CA LEU A 289 -12.73 -5.78 31.96
C LEU A 289 -12.05 -4.49 32.45
N GLU A 290 -11.11 -3.94 31.67
CA GLU A 290 -10.44 -2.67 31.99
C GLU A 290 -11.40 -1.48 32.02
N ASN A 291 -12.50 -1.55 31.26
CA ASN A 291 -13.47 -0.46 31.12
C ASN A 291 -14.72 -0.62 32.01
N MET A 292 -14.78 -1.64 32.89
CA MET A 292 -15.90 -1.81 33.82
C MET A 292 -15.96 -0.74 34.92
N GLY A 293 -14.85 -0.05 35.20
CA GLY A 293 -14.75 0.95 36.25
C GLY A 293 -13.51 1.82 36.10
N THR A 294 -13.52 2.98 36.75
CA THR A 294 -12.39 3.91 36.69
C THR A 294 -11.19 3.36 37.47
N GLY A 295 -10.03 3.25 36.82
CA GLY A 295 -8.77 2.87 37.48
C GLY A 295 -8.58 1.36 37.69
N ILE A 296 -9.37 0.52 37.01
CA ILE A 296 -9.10 -0.93 36.98
C ILE A 296 -7.77 -1.14 36.25
N LYS A 297 -6.87 -1.85 36.93
CA LYS A 297 -5.66 -2.41 36.34
C LYS A 297 -5.83 -3.92 36.37
N LEU A 298 -5.54 -4.63 35.29
CA LEU A 298 -5.57 -6.09 35.30
C LEU A 298 -4.19 -6.66 35.66
N PRO A 299 -4.13 -7.91 36.17
CA PRO A 299 -2.87 -8.57 36.45
C PRO A 299 -2.16 -8.94 35.13
N ASN A 300 -0.82 -9.05 35.13
CA ASN A 300 -0.01 -9.29 33.91
C ASN A 300 -0.23 -10.70 33.32
N TYR A 301 -1.29 -10.88 32.53
CA TYR A 301 -1.75 -12.18 32.03
C TYR A 301 -1.20 -12.54 30.64
N GLU A 302 -0.68 -11.57 29.88
CA GLU A 302 -0.43 -11.67 28.44
C GLU A 302 0.60 -12.73 28.10
N GLN A 303 1.71 -12.77 28.86
CA GLN A 303 2.74 -13.80 28.67
C GLN A 303 2.20 -15.20 29.00
N LYS A 304 1.36 -15.33 30.03
CA LYS A 304 0.76 -16.62 30.43
C LYS A 304 -0.21 -17.11 29.35
N PHE A 305 -1.04 -16.20 28.83
CA PHE A 305 -1.94 -16.47 27.71
C PHE A 305 -1.16 -16.92 26.46
N ARG A 306 -0.06 -16.25 26.12
CA ARG A 306 0.77 -16.60 24.97
C ARG A 306 1.52 -17.93 25.15
N THR A 307 2.07 -18.18 26.34
CA THR A 307 2.81 -19.42 26.66
C THR A 307 1.95 -20.66 26.40
N PHE A 308 0.64 -20.62 26.67
CA PHE A 308 -0.25 -21.73 26.37
C PHE A 308 -0.13 -22.19 24.91
N TRP A 309 -0.28 -21.28 23.95
CA TRP A 309 -0.21 -21.64 22.53
C TRP A 309 1.23 -21.82 22.04
N PHE A 310 2.22 -21.13 22.63
CA PHE A 310 3.64 -21.35 22.34
C PHE A 310 4.05 -22.80 22.62
N GLU A 311 3.72 -23.30 23.82
CA GLU A 311 4.03 -24.66 24.26
C GLU A 311 3.16 -25.68 23.52
N THR A 312 1.87 -25.39 23.32
CA THR A 312 0.97 -26.28 22.57
C THR A 312 1.42 -26.47 21.11
N PHE A 313 2.03 -25.45 20.49
CA PHE A 313 2.62 -25.58 19.14
C PHE A 313 4.03 -26.19 19.14
N GLY A 314 4.64 -26.38 20.31
CA GLY A 314 6.01 -26.88 20.45
C GLY A 314 7.10 -25.87 20.08
N LEU A 315 6.80 -24.56 20.15
CA LEU A 315 7.75 -23.50 19.80
C LEU A 315 8.68 -23.13 20.96
N GLY A 316 8.24 -23.40 22.20
CA GLY A 316 8.85 -22.91 23.43
C GLY A 316 8.65 -21.41 23.65
N ILE A 317 9.19 -20.87 24.75
CA ILE A 317 9.02 -19.45 25.11
C ILE A 317 9.77 -18.54 24.12
N CYS A 318 9.08 -17.55 23.55
CA CYS A 318 9.73 -16.45 22.84
C CYS A 318 10.13 -15.36 23.84
N ASP A 319 11.43 -15.23 24.08
CA ASP A 319 12.04 -14.24 24.95
C ASP A 319 13.29 -13.64 24.27
N SER A 320 14.04 -12.80 25.00
CA SER A 320 15.25 -12.18 24.47
C SER A 320 16.34 -13.17 24.05
N THR A 321 16.35 -14.39 24.59
CA THR A 321 17.33 -15.43 24.23
C THR A 321 16.98 -16.13 22.92
N ASN A 322 15.70 -16.19 22.57
CA ASN A 322 15.20 -16.79 21.34
C ASN A 322 14.88 -15.76 20.24
N GLN A 323 15.16 -14.46 20.44
CA GLN A 323 14.88 -13.43 19.44
C GLN A 323 15.52 -13.76 18.08
N GLY A 324 14.71 -13.77 17.02
CA GLY A 324 15.12 -14.12 15.66
C GLY A 324 15.21 -15.62 15.36
N LYS A 325 15.11 -16.49 16.37
CA LYS A 325 15.07 -17.95 16.18
C LYS A 325 13.86 -18.34 15.35
N ILE A 326 14.05 -19.32 14.46
CA ILE A 326 12.98 -19.90 13.65
C ILE A 326 12.72 -21.34 14.12
N THR A 327 11.46 -21.66 14.41
CA THR A 327 11.02 -22.97 14.90
C THR A 327 9.74 -23.39 14.18
N ALA A 328 9.60 -24.67 13.83
CA ALA A 328 8.39 -25.20 13.22
C ALA A 328 7.33 -25.56 14.27
N CYS A 329 6.05 -25.38 13.94
CA CYS A 329 4.95 -25.95 14.72
C CYS A 329 4.97 -27.48 14.60
N THR A 330 5.14 -28.17 15.73
CA THR A 330 5.24 -29.64 15.81
C THR A 330 3.92 -30.32 16.15
N ASN A 331 2.89 -29.55 16.50
CA ASN A 331 1.58 -30.08 16.81
C ASN A 331 0.78 -30.40 15.55
N GLU A 332 0.65 -31.69 15.22
CA GLU A 332 -0.07 -32.18 14.05
C GLU A 332 -1.58 -31.90 14.08
N LEU A 333 -2.15 -31.62 15.25
CA LEU A 333 -3.58 -31.29 15.41
C LEU A 333 -3.88 -29.81 15.19
N SER A 334 -2.86 -28.94 15.13
CA SER A 334 -3.02 -27.52 14.84
C SER A 334 -3.20 -27.27 13.34
N GLN A 335 -4.03 -26.30 12.98
CA GLN A 335 -4.14 -25.81 11.60
C GLN A 335 -2.84 -25.16 11.09
N TYR A 336 -1.93 -24.79 12.00
CA TYR A 336 -0.62 -24.23 11.70
C TYR A 336 0.48 -25.31 11.67
N SER A 337 0.11 -26.59 11.70
CA SER A 337 1.04 -27.68 11.43
C SER A 337 1.83 -27.39 10.15
N THR A 338 3.13 -27.73 10.15
CA THR A 338 4.10 -27.45 9.07
C THR A 338 4.50 -25.98 8.85
N LYS A 339 3.90 -25.01 9.57
CA LYS A 339 4.35 -23.61 9.50
C LYS A 339 5.58 -23.38 10.36
N GLU A 340 6.46 -22.52 9.86
CA GLU A 340 7.62 -22.03 10.60
C GLU A 340 7.31 -20.66 11.20
N PHE A 341 7.74 -20.47 12.44
CA PHE A 341 7.55 -19.25 13.21
C PHE A 341 8.90 -18.63 13.54
N VAL A 342 8.98 -17.31 13.56
CA VAL A 342 10.12 -16.53 14.02
C VAL A 342 9.75 -15.78 15.31
N CYS A 343 10.62 -15.82 16.31
CA CYS A 343 10.44 -15.10 17.56
C CYS A 343 10.83 -13.62 17.37
N VAL A 344 9.87 -12.71 17.56
CA VAL A 344 10.04 -11.27 17.38
C VAL A 344 9.26 -10.52 18.46
N ASP A 345 9.96 -9.71 19.24
CA ASP A 345 9.38 -8.85 20.28
C ASP A 345 8.62 -9.68 21.34
N SER A 346 9.27 -10.74 21.82
CA SER A 346 8.71 -11.70 22.78
C SER A 346 7.42 -12.40 22.32
N THR A 347 7.13 -12.42 21.02
CA THR A 347 6.08 -13.27 20.45
C THR A 347 6.53 -14.03 19.20
N TRP A 348 6.03 -15.26 19.06
CA TRP A 348 6.17 -16.00 17.81
C TRP A 348 5.24 -15.42 16.72
N ARG A 349 5.75 -15.35 15.49
CA ARG A 349 5.00 -14.93 14.28
C ARG A 349 5.35 -15.87 13.14
N ILE A 350 4.43 -16.16 12.21
CA ILE A 350 4.76 -16.96 11.03
C ILE A 350 5.93 -16.29 10.27
N ALA A 351 6.96 -17.07 9.95
CA ALA A 351 8.15 -16.59 9.24
C ALA A 351 7.78 -16.20 7.80
N SER A 352 8.10 -14.97 7.41
CA SER A 352 7.89 -14.50 6.03
C SER A 352 8.86 -15.17 5.06
N ALA A 353 8.52 -15.19 3.77
CA ALA A 353 9.44 -15.67 2.74
C ALA A 353 10.82 -15.01 2.81
N SER A 354 10.90 -13.71 3.11
CA SER A 354 12.18 -13.00 3.28
C SER A 354 12.99 -13.45 4.50
N VAL A 355 12.33 -13.82 5.60
CA VAL A 355 13.00 -14.38 6.80
C VAL A 355 13.58 -15.76 6.47
N LEU A 356 12.81 -16.59 5.76
CA LEU A 356 13.26 -17.92 5.34
C LEU A 356 14.40 -17.84 4.30
N GLN A 357 14.33 -16.90 3.36
CA GLN A 357 15.40 -16.60 2.41
C GLN A 357 16.69 -16.18 3.12
N ASN A 358 16.56 -15.28 4.11
CA ASN A 358 17.71 -14.84 4.87
C ASN A 358 18.34 -16.02 5.64
N ARG A 359 17.53 -16.85 6.29
CA ARG A 359 18.01 -18.07 6.98
C ARG A 359 18.79 -18.97 6.02
N GLU A 360 18.23 -19.29 4.85
CA GLU A 360 18.91 -20.13 3.86
C GLU A 360 20.24 -19.50 3.41
N GLY A 361 20.26 -18.19 3.18
CA GLY A 361 21.49 -17.47 2.83
C GLY A 361 22.54 -17.48 3.96
N VAL A 362 22.11 -17.32 5.22
CA VAL A 362 23.00 -17.39 6.40
C VAL A 362 23.58 -18.80 6.56
N GLU A 363 22.76 -19.85 6.40
CA GLU A 363 23.21 -21.24 6.46
C GLU A 363 24.25 -21.57 5.38
N LEU A 364 24.06 -21.05 4.17
CA LEU A 364 24.96 -21.30 3.04
C LEU A 364 26.23 -20.44 3.07
N PHE A 365 26.13 -19.20 3.54
CA PHE A 365 27.14 -18.17 3.27
C PHE A 365 27.63 -17.37 4.49
N GLY A 366 27.07 -17.64 5.67
CA GLY A 366 27.24 -16.81 6.87
C GLY A 366 26.42 -15.52 6.82
N GLU A 367 26.53 -14.70 7.87
CA GLU A 367 25.77 -13.45 7.99
C GLU A 367 26.07 -12.46 6.84
N CYS A 368 25.02 -11.82 6.33
CA CYS A 368 25.14 -10.70 5.40
C CYS A 368 25.46 -9.44 6.20
N THR A 369 26.70 -8.98 6.14
CA THR A 369 27.17 -7.77 6.86
C THR A 369 27.03 -6.52 5.98
N ALA A 370 27.19 -5.34 6.58
CA ALA A 370 27.16 -4.08 5.83
C ALA A 370 28.26 -4.01 4.74
N ASP A 371 29.43 -4.60 4.99
CA ASP A 371 30.55 -4.67 4.04
C ASP A 371 30.26 -5.61 2.86
N MET A 372 29.25 -6.47 2.99
CA MET A 372 28.83 -7.41 1.95
C MET A 372 27.68 -6.87 1.08
N GLU A 373 27.20 -5.64 1.30
CA GLU A 373 26.09 -5.05 0.53
C GLU A 373 26.36 -5.16 -0.99
N GLY A 374 25.39 -5.70 -1.73
CA GLY A 374 25.49 -5.93 -3.18
C GLY A 374 26.26 -7.19 -3.59
N THR A 375 26.86 -7.93 -2.65
CA THR A 375 27.54 -9.20 -2.94
C THR A 375 26.53 -10.25 -3.40
N VAL A 376 26.88 -10.94 -4.50
CA VAL A 376 26.08 -12.02 -5.08
C VAL A 376 26.74 -13.37 -4.82
N LYS A 377 25.95 -14.37 -4.42
CA LYS A 377 26.41 -15.76 -4.19
C LYS A 377 25.38 -16.77 -4.70
N ASP A 378 25.85 -17.88 -5.25
CA ASP A 378 24.98 -18.97 -5.70
C ASP A 378 24.98 -20.14 -4.71
N GLY A 379 23.81 -20.72 -4.48
CA GLY A 379 23.65 -21.88 -3.60
C GLY A 379 22.26 -22.50 -3.74
N ASN A 380 22.17 -23.82 -3.63
CA ASN A 380 20.92 -24.59 -3.80
C ASN A 380 20.16 -24.28 -5.12
N GLY A 381 20.87 -23.97 -6.20
CA GLY A 381 20.28 -23.61 -7.49
C GLY A 381 19.59 -22.24 -7.53
N LYS A 382 19.84 -21.38 -6.54
CA LYS A 382 19.36 -20.00 -6.47
C LYS A 382 20.54 -19.03 -6.37
N THR A 383 20.30 -17.80 -6.82
CA THR A 383 21.26 -16.70 -6.68
C THR A 383 20.78 -15.77 -5.58
N PHE A 384 21.67 -15.45 -4.64
CA PHE A 384 21.40 -14.59 -3.49
C PHE A 384 22.15 -13.27 -3.65
N ILE A 385 21.55 -12.21 -3.13
CA ILE A 385 22.16 -10.88 -3.00
C ILE A 385 22.04 -10.41 -1.55
N CYS A 386 23.15 -9.93 -1.00
CA CYS A 386 23.18 -9.31 0.32
C CYS A 386 22.67 -7.87 0.21
N LYS A 387 21.54 -7.57 0.87
CA LYS A 387 20.92 -6.23 0.91
C LYS A 387 20.39 -5.90 2.28
N LYS A 388 20.70 -4.71 2.78
CA LYS A 388 20.28 -4.24 4.11
C LYS A 388 20.61 -5.27 5.20
N GLN A 389 21.81 -5.85 5.13
CA GLN A 389 22.28 -6.89 6.06
C GLN A 389 21.41 -8.16 6.08
N LYS A 390 20.73 -8.46 4.97
CA LYS A 390 19.98 -9.70 4.77
C LYS A 390 20.26 -10.32 3.41
N TRP A 391 20.34 -11.64 3.37
CA TRP A 391 20.32 -12.39 2.11
C TRP A 391 18.91 -12.42 1.53
N ASN A 392 18.79 -12.10 0.26
CA ASN A 392 17.56 -12.18 -0.52
C ASN A 392 17.85 -12.92 -1.82
N TYR A 393 16.85 -13.54 -2.44
CA TYR A 393 17.04 -14.02 -3.81
C TYR A 393 17.21 -12.84 -4.77
N ALA A 394 18.23 -12.91 -5.62
CA ALA A 394 18.52 -11.88 -6.60
C ALA A 394 17.56 -12.01 -7.79
N SER A 395 16.97 -10.89 -8.22
CA SER A 395 16.17 -10.81 -9.44
C SER A 395 17.06 -10.70 -10.68
N GLU A 396 16.54 -11.10 -11.84
CA GLU A 396 17.26 -10.95 -13.13
C GLU A 396 17.68 -9.50 -13.41
N ALA A 397 16.83 -8.53 -13.03
CA ALA A 397 17.12 -7.11 -13.20
C ALA A 397 18.29 -6.65 -12.31
N GLU A 398 18.39 -7.15 -11.08
CA GLU A 398 19.51 -6.85 -10.19
C GLU A 398 20.81 -7.45 -10.72
N LEU A 399 20.77 -8.70 -11.19
CA LEU A 399 21.92 -9.38 -11.77
C LEU A 399 22.41 -8.67 -13.04
N LEU A 400 21.49 -8.25 -13.91
CA LEU A 400 21.82 -7.42 -15.06
C LEU A 400 22.48 -6.11 -14.64
N ASN A 401 21.90 -5.39 -13.67
CA ASN A 401 22.44 -4.12 -13.21
C ASN A 401 23.88 -4.28 -12.68
N ILE A 402 24.16 -5.34 -11.93
CA ILE A 402 25.50 -5.67 -11.43
C ILE A 402 26.45 -5.98 -12.58
N ALA A 403 26.04 -6.86 -13.51
CA ALA A 403 26.86 -7.26 -14.65
C ALA A 403 27.23 -6.09 -15.57
N VAL A 404 26.25 -5.22 -15.87
CA VAL A 404 26.49 -4.00 -16.65
C VAL A 404 27.38 -3.04 -15.87
N SER A 405 27.11 -2.81 -14.58
CA SER A 405 27.90 -1.89 -13.76
C SER A 405 29.37 -2.30 -13.65
N ALA A 406 29.64 -3.61 -13.53
CA ALA A 406 31.00 -4.13 -13.46
C ALA A 406 31.80 -3.89 -14.76
N LYS A 407 31.14 -3.93 -15.92
CA LYS A 407 31.79 -3.78 -17.23
C LYS A 407 31.85 -2.33 -17.71
N ASN A 408 30.80 -1.56 -17.44
CA ASN A 408 30.54 -0.26 -18.06
C ASN A 408 30.50 0.91 -17.07
N GLY A 409 30.68 0.65 -15.77
CA GLY A 409 30.50 1.64 -14.71
C GLY A 409 29.05 1.74 -14.23
N ALA A 410 28.85 2.24 -13.02
CA ALA A 410 27.54 2.33 -12.41
C ALA A 410 26.61 3.28 -13.17
N CYS A 411 25.31 2.96 -13.16
CA CYS A 411 24.28 3.93 -13.53
C CYS A 411 24.13 4.93 -12.38
N THR A 412 24.21 6.22 -12.69
CA THR A 412 24.19 7.35 -11.76
C THR A 412 23.30 8.45 -12.31
N ALA A 413 23.07 9.50 -11.53
CA ALA A 413 22.37 10.69 -12.03
C ALA A 413 23.09 11.37 -13.21
N ALA A 414 24.43 11.29 -13.26
CA ALA A 414 25.23 11.98 -14.28
C ALA A 414 25.12 11.36 -15.68
N ASN A 415 24.81 10.06 -15.76
CA ASN A 415 24.64 9.32 -17.01
C ASN A 415 23.19 8.79 -17.18
N ASN A 416 22.22 9.37 -16.46
CA ASN A 416 20.81 9.03 -16.63
C ASN A 416 20.36 9.34 -18.07
N GLY A 417 19.68 8.39 -18.71
CA GLY A 417 19.31 8.45 -20.13
C GLY A 417 20.39 7.94 -21.08
N SER A 418 21.58 7.55 -20.60
CA SER A 418 22.59 6.92 -21.45
C SER A 418 22.19 5.50 -21.84
N VAL A 419 22.53 5.14 -23.06
CA VAL A 419 22.27 3.82 -23.65
C VAL A 419 23.59 3.16 -24.01
N LEU A 420 23.72 1.88 -23.68
CA LEU A 420 24.91 1.08 -23.99
C LEU A 420 24.52 -0.27 -24.57
N GLN A 421 25.35 -0.81 -25.44
CA GLN A 421 25.23 -2.20 -25.86
C GLN A 421 25.83 -3.12 -24.80
N HIS A 422 25.06 -4.12 -24.37
CA HIS A 422 25.50 -5.17 -23.46
C HIS A 422 25.08 -6.53 -24.03
N GLU A 423 26.07 -7.31 -24.44
CA GLU A 423 25.87 -8.58 -25.15
C GLU A 423 25.06 -8.37 -26.45
N SER A 424 23.97 -9.11 -26.62
CA SER A 424 23.06 -9.00 -27.78
C SER A 424 21.95 -7.96 -27.60
N SER A 425 21.90 -7.28 -26.45
CA SER A 425 20.83 -6.33 -26.09
C SER A 425 21.39 -4.94 -25.81
N TYR A 426 20.48 -3.97 -25.63
CA TYR A 426 20.83 -2.64 -25.14
C TYR A 426 20.34 -2.47 -23.70
N VAL A 427 21.03 -1.60 -22.97
CA VAL A 427 20.69 -1.24 -21.60
C VAL A 427 20.63 0.28 -21.47
N LEU A 428 19.64 0.74 -20.73
CA LEU A 428 19.37 2.14 -20.41
C LEU A 428 19.72 2.41 -18.95
N CYS A 429 20.53 3.43 -18.69
CA CYS A 429 20.71 3.94 -17.34
C CYS A 429 19.50 4.79 -16.97
N GLN A 430 18.71 4.33 -16.00
CA GLN A 430 17.58 5.09 -15.48
C GLN A 430 17.45 4.91 -13.96
N ASN A 431 17.31 6.02 -13.24
CA ASN A 431 17.11 6.03 -11.78
C ASN A 431 18.19 5.19 -11.06
N SER A 432 19.45 5.43 -11.43
CA SER A 432 20.63 4.73 -10.87
C SER A 432 20.63 3.20 -11.07
N THR A 433 19.88 2.70 -12.05
CA THR A 433 19.85 1.28 -12.41
C THR A 433 19.99 1.11 -13.93
N TRP A 434 20.84 0.19 -14.36
CA TRP A 434 20.87 -0.28 -15.74
C TRP A 434 19.70 -1.24 -15.98
N LYS A 435 18.85 -0.88 -16.94
CA LYS A 435 17.67 -1.66 -17.33
C LYS A 435 17.83 -2.17 -18.75
N LYS A 436 17.43 -3.42 -19.00
CA LYS A 436 17.38 -3.96 -20.37
C LYS A 436 16.33 -3.20 -21.18
N LEU A 437 16.66 -2.90 -22.44
CA LEU A 437 15.70 -2.40 -23.43
C LEU A 437 15.07 -3.56 -24.18
N ASP A 438 13.75 -3.47 -24.38
CA ASP A 438 12.97 -4.48 -25.11
C ASP A 438 13.13 -4.38 -26.64
N SER A 439 13.57 -3.21 -27.12
CA SER A 439 13.80 -2.92 -28.54
C SER A 439 15.13 -2.23 -28.77
N GLN A 440 15.58 -2.25 -30.02
CA GLN A 440 16.74 -1.48 -30.45
C GLN A 440 16.44 0.02 -30.27
N PRO A 441 17.32 0.78 -29.59
CA PRO A 441 17.20 2.23 -29.53
C PRO A 441 17.42 2.85 -30.91
N VAL A 442 16.86 4.03 -31.15
CA VAL A 442 16.93 4.74 -32.44
C VAL A 442 17.89 5.91 -32.31
N ASP A 443 18.64 6.20 -33.38
CA ASP A 443 19.42 7.43 -33.49
C ASP A 443 18.51 8.58 -33.93
N TYR A 444 18.13 9.46 -33.00
CA TYR A 444 17.26 10.60 -33.30
C TYR A 444 18.01 11.88 -33.68
N SER A 445 19.28 11.80 -34.07
CA SER A 445 20.10 13.00 -34.37
C SER A 445 19.48 13.91 -35.43
N LYS A 446 18.80 13.36 -36.44
CA LYS A 446 18.13 14.16 -37.49
C LYS A 446 16.91 14.90 -36.95
N GLY A 447 16.00 14.20 -36.26
CA GLY A 447 14.85 14.81 -35.62
C GLY A 447 15.27 15.85 -34.58
N ARG A 448 16.32 15.58 -33.80
CA ARG A 448 16.88 16.49 -32.79
C ARG A 448 17.42 17.77 -33.43
N ALA A 449 18.18 17.66 -34.52
CA ALA A 449 18.66 18.81 -35.26
C ALA A 449 17.51 19.66 -35.82
N MET A 450 16.43 19.04 -36.31
CA MET A 450 15.25 19.77 -36.76
C MET A 450 14.49 20.42 -35.61
N ASN A 451 14.37 19.74 -34.46
CA ASN A 451 13.74 20.28 -33.26
C ASN A 451 14.46 21.54 -32.74
N GLU A 452 15.80 21.53 -32.75
CA GLU A 452 16.61 22.70 -32.38
C GLU A 452 16.38 23.87 -33.34
N LYS A 453 16.27 23.60 -34.65
CA LYS A 453 15.95 24.61 -35.65
C LYS A 453 14.56 25.21 -35.47
N LEU A 454 13.55 24.39 -35.17
CA LEU A 454 12.18 24.85 -34.87
C LEU A 454 12.17 25.86 -33.72
N GLY A 455 12.88 25.53 -32.64
CA GLY A 455 13.08 26.40 -31.49
C GLY A 455 11.78 27.07 -31.00
N PRO A 456 11.80 28.37 -30.70
CA PRO A 456 10.61 29.12 -30.34
C PRO A 456 9.77 29.47 -31.58
N GLY A 457 8.47 29.18 -31.52
CA GLY A 457 7.53 29.43 -32.60
C GLY A 457 6.16 29.90 -32.12
N ILE A 458 5.27 30.10 -33.09
CA ILE A 458 3.90 30.58 -32.84
C ILE A 458 2.91 29.99 -33.87
N ASN A 459 1.69 29.71 -33.43
CA ASN A 459 0.61 29.25 -34.28
C ASN A 459 -0.08 30.42 -35.01
N LEU A 460 -0.43 30.23 -36.28
CA LEU A 460 -1.41 31.05 -36.99
C LEU A 460 -2.76 30.33 -37.00
N GLY A 461 -3.33 30.23 -35.80
CA GLY A 461 -4.62 29.56 -35.55
C GLY A 461 -5.85 30.39 -35.92
N ASN A 462 -6.99 29.73 -35.87
CA ASN A 462 -8.31 30.15 -36.32
C ASN A 462 -8.38 30.65 -37.77
N ALA A 463 -7.48 30.17 -38.63
CA ALA A 463 -7.35 30.57 -40.02
C ALA A 463 -7.62 29.37 -40.95
N TRP A 464 -6.59 28.69 -41.45
CA TRP A 464 -6.73 27.60 -42.44
C TRP A 464 -7.47 26.37 -41.91
N GLU A 465 -7.60 26.21 -40.59
CA GLU A 465 -8.42 25.19 -39.95
C GLU A 465 -9.90 25.59 -39.80
N SER A 466 -10.24 26.83 -40.11
CA SER A 466 -11.59 27.36 -39.95
C SER A 466 -12.61 26.69 -40.88
N GLN A 467 -13.89 26.82 -40.51
CA GLN A 467 -15.03 26.40 -41.32
C GLN A 467 -15.82 27.62 -41.83
N GLY A 468 -16.63 27.42 -42.87
CA GLY A 468 -17.55 28.43 -43.39
C GLY A 468 -17.15 28.96 -44.77
N GLN A 469 -15.86 29.17 -45.01
CA GLN A 469 -15.31 29.51 -46.33
C GLN A 469 -14.51 28.33 -46.92
N LYS A 470 -14.35 28.32 -48.25
CA LYS A 470 -13.72 27.23 -49.01
C LYS A 470 -12.71 27.79 -50.00
N GLY A 471 -11.77 26.93 -50.40
CA GLY A 471 -10.73 27.24 -51.36
C GLY A 471 -9.82 28.40 -50.93
N ALA A 472 -9.51 29.31 -51.85
CA ALA A 472 -8.48 30.33 -51.63
C ALA A 472 -8.80 31.36 -50.52
N SER A 473 -10.05 31.43 -50.05
CA SER A 473 -10.45 32.30 -48.93
C SER A 473 -10.72 31.51 -47.64
N ALA A 474 -10.33 30.24 -47.59
CA ALA A 474 -10.67 29.38 -46.45
C ALA A 474 -10.00 29.80 -45.15
N ASP A 475 -8.88 30.54 -45.19
CA ASP A 475 -8.23 31.12 -44.01
C ASP A 475 -9.10 32.19 -43.32
N CYS A 476 -10.11 32.73 -44.01
CA CYS A 476 -11.02 33.75 -43.50
C CYS A 476 -12.32 33.18 -42.90
N GLY A 477 -12.50 31.87 -42.81
CA GLY A 477 -13.77 31.23 -42.42
C GLY A 477 -14.31 31.69 -41.05
N TRP A 478 -13.41 31.95 -40.10
CA TRP A 478 -13.73 32.51 -38.77
C TRP A 478 -13.39 34.00 -38.62
N SER A 479 -13.33 34.74 -39.73
CA SER A 479 -12.99 36.18 -39.76
C SER A 479 -11.57 36.49 -39.25
N ASN A 480 -10.64 35.55 -39.38
CA ASN A 480 -9.24 35.69 -38.99
C ASN A 480 -8.27 35.33 -40.12
N CYS A 481 -8.41 36.02 -41.25
CA CYS A 481 -7.51 35.85 -42.40
C CYS A 481 -6.05 36.08 -41.99
N ILE A 482 -5.14 35.28 -42.57
CA ILE A 482 -3.71 35.51 -42.45
C ILE A 482 -3.34 36.67 -43.37
N LYS A 483 -2.58 37.62 -42.84
CA LYS A 483 -2.06 38.74 -43.62
C LYS A 483 -0.57 38.57 -43.85
N ASP A 484 -0.11 38.94 -45.04
CA ASP A 484 1.31 38.83 -45.43
C ASP A 484 2.25 39.50 -44.42
N GLU A 485 1.87 40.65 -43.83
CA GLU A 485 2.71 41.35 -42.86
C GLU A 485 2.94 40.56 -41.55
N TYR A 486 2.10 39.58 -41.23
CA TYR A 486 2.21 38.80 -39.99
C TYR A 486 3.51 38.00 -39.95
N PHE A 487 3.98 37.43 -41.06
CA PHE A 487 5.24 36.68 -41.09
C PHE A 487 6.43 37.56 -40.73
N LYS A 488 6.45 38.80 -41.22
CA LYS A 488 7.48 39.76 -40.85
C LYS A 488 7.38 40.16 -39.38
N ILE A 489 6.18 40.41 -38.86
CA ILE A 489 5.96 40.73 -37.43
C ILE A 489 6.48 39.60 -36.53
N ILE A 490 6.18 38.34 -36.88
CA ILE A 490 6.65 37.15 -36.16
C ILE A 490 8.18 37.07 -36.20
N LYS A 491 8.79 37.26 -37.38
CA LYS A 491 10.24 37.19 -37.53
C LYS A 491 10.96 38.31 -36.78
N ASP A 492 10.46 39.54 -36.88
CA ASP A 492 11.04 40.72 -36.22
C ASP A 492 10.98 40.60 -34.70
N ALA A 493 9.99 39.88 -34.15
CA ALA A 493 9.94 39.57 -32.72
C ALA A 493 11.01 38.56 -32.28
N GLY A 494 11.55 37.74 -33.19
CA GLY A 494 12.63 36.78 -32.91
C GLY A 494 12.23 35.31 -33.02
N PHE A 495 10.97 35.00 -33.34
CA PHE A 495 10.52 33.62 -33.54
C PHE A 495 11.26 32.94 -34.72
N LYS A 496 11.45 31.63 -34.61
CA LYS A 496 12.15 30.80 -35.60
C LYS A 496 11.21 29.97 -36.47
N SER A 497 10.01 29.67 -35.97
CA SER A 497 9.04 28.84 -36.68
C SER A 497 7.60 29.34 -36.56
N VAL A 498 6.78 28.95 -37.53
CA VAL A 498 5.32 29.13 -37.53
C VAL A 498 4.64 27.79 -37.73
N ARG A 499 3.56 27.55 -36.98
CA ARG A 499 2.68 26.39 -37.20
C ARG A 499 1.42 26.86 -37.91
N LEU A 500 1.07 26.18 -39.00
CA LEU A 500 -0.12 26.39 -39.82
C LEU A 500 -1.09 25.22 -39.61
N PRO A 501 -2.06 25.35 -38.68
CA PRO A 501 -3.23 24.49 -38.59
C PRO A 501 -4.02 24.46 -39.91
N VAL A 502 -4.22 23.31 -40.55
CA VAL A 502 -4.99 23.24 -41.81
C VAL A 502 -6.08 22.17 -41.78
N ARG A 503 -7.30 22.53 -42.19
CA ARG A 503 -8.44 21.61 -42.34
C ARG A 503 -8.65 21.20 -43.80
N TRP A 504 -7.73 20.41 -44.33
CA TRP A 504 -7.75 19.93 -45.73
C TRP A 504 -9.03 19.17 -46.11
N ASN A 505 -9.60 18.42 -45.17
CA ASN A 505 -10.77 17.57 -45.38
C ASN A 505 -12.08 18.36 -45.63
N TYR A 506 -12.13 19.66 -45.33
CA TYR A 506 -13.37 20.44 -45.36
C TYR A 506 -13.95 20.62 -46.77
N ASP A 507 -13.08 20.84 -47.77
CA ASP A 507 -13.46 21.07 -49.17
C ASP A 507 -12.79 20.11 -50.17
N ALA A 508 -11.94 19.18 -49.71
CA ALA A 508 -11.45 18.08 -50.54
C ALA A 508 -12.57 17.16 -51.05
N ALA A 509 -12.34 16.53 -52.20
CA ALA A 509 -13.27 15.58 -52.80
C ALA A 509 -13.59 14.40 -51.84
N LYS A 510 -14.81 13.88 -51.95
CA LYS A 510 -15.29 12.76 -51.13
C LYS A 510 -14.95 11.39 -51.71
N ASP A 511 -14.70 11.32 -53.01
CA ASP A 511 -14.36 10.09 -53.73
C ASP A 511 -12.88 10.05 -54.05
N ALA A 512 -12.30 8.85 -54.16
CA ALA A 512 -10.92 8.64 -54.55
C ALA A 512 -10.64 9.33 -55.92
N PRO A 513 -9.50 10.01 -56.08
CA PRO A 513 -8.32 10.01 -55.20
C PRO A 513 -8.38 11.04 -54.05
N TYR A 514 -9.56 11.55 -53.70
CA TYR A 514 -9.78 12.53 -52.63
C TYR A 514 -9.01 13.83 -52.88
N THR A 515 -9.12 14.34 -54.11
CA THR A 515 -8.41 15.51 -54.59
C THR A 515 -8.58 16.71 -53.65
N LEU A 516 -7.47 17.33 -53.25
CA LEU A 516 -7.47 18.56 -52.45
C LEU A 516 -8.10 19.72 -53.24
N ASP A 517 -8.71 20.67 -52.53
CA ASP A 517 -9.13 21.92 -53.17
C ASP A 517 -7.91 22.72 -53.64
N ALA A 518 -7.88 23.05 -54.93
CA ALA A 518 -6.73 23.72 -55.54
C ALA A 518 -6.50 25.14 -54.98
N GLY A 519 -7.56 25.85 -54.60
CA GLY A 519 -7.47 27.19 -53.99
C GLY A 519 -6.91 27.12 -52.58
N ARG A 520 -7.36 26.16 -51.76
CA ARG A 520 -6.82 25.95 -50.42
C ARG A 520 -5.34 25.59 -50.47
N LEU A 521 -4.97 24.62 -51.33
CA LEU A 521 -3.58 24.21 -51.50
C LEU A 521 -2.69 25.37 -51.96
N ALA A 522 -3.14 26.15 -52.94
CA ALA A 522 -2.38 27.32 -53.41
C ALA A 522 -2.21 28.38 -52.31
N GLY A 523 -3.26 28.66 -51.53
CA GLY A 523 -3.22 29.63 -50.44
C GLY A 523 -2.26 29.21 -49.31
N VAL A 524 -2.35 27.96 -48.86
CA VAL A 524 -1.41 27.42 -47.85
C VAL A 524 0.04 27.47 -48.36
N LYS A 525 0.28 27.15 -49.64
CA LYS A 525 1.62 27.28 -50.24
C LYS A 525 2.11 28.73 -50.30
N ALA A 526 1.23 29.69 -50.61
CA ALA A 526 1.60 31.11 -50.60
C ALA A 526 2.03 31.57 -49.20
N ASP A 527 1.30 31.17 -48.15
CA ASP A 527 1.66 31.48 -46.76
C ASP A 527 2.96 30.79 -46.32
N ILE A 528 3.20 29.55 -46.76
CA ILE A 528 4.47 28.86 -46.56
C ILE A 528 5.60 29.67 -47.22
N GLU A 529 5.46 30.07 -48.48
CA GLU A 529 6.47 30.84 -49.20
C GLU A 529 6.76 32.19 -48.52
N LEU A 530 5.72 32.88 -48.01
CA LEU A 530 5.87 34.11 -47.23
C LEU A 530 6.63 33.88 -45.92
N ALA A 531 6.34 32.82 -45.18
CA ALA A 531 7.06 32.45 -43.97
C ALA A 531 8.54 32.14 -44.27
N LEU A 532 8.80 31.31 -45.28
CA LEU A 532 10.15 30.92 -45.70
C LEU A 532 10.96 32.13 -46.19
N ALA A 533 10.33 33.10 -46.86
CA ALA A 533 10.99 34.34 -47.27
C ALA A 533 11.47 35.19 -46.09
N GLN A 534 10.85 35.06 -44.91
CA GLN A 534 11.33 35.66 -43.66
C GLN A 534 12.35 34.78 -42.91
N GLY A 535 12.66 33.59 -43.43
CA GLY A 535 13.52 32.61 -42.75
C GLY A 535 12.85 32.01 -41.52
N LEU A 536 11.54 31.78 -41.58
CA LEU A 536 10.78 31.01 -40.60
C LEU A 536 10.58 29.59 -41.10
N ILE A 537 10.76 28.60 -40.25
CA ILE A 537 10.43 27.19 -40.54
C ILE A 537 8.93 26.98 -40.36
N VAL A 538 8.31 26.14 -41.20
CA VAL A 538 6.86 25.92 -41.13
C VAL A 538 6.51 24.50 -40.67
N ILE A 539 5.62 24.39 -39.69
CA ILE A 539 4.92 23.14 -39.35
C ILE A 539 3.55 23.17 -40.03
N VAL A 540 3.21 22.14 -40.78
CA VAL A 540 1.90 21.99 -41.44
C VAL A 540 1.27 20.67 -41.03
N ASN A 541 -0.03 20.70 -40.74
CA ASN A 541 -0.73 19.51 -40.24
C ASN A 541 -2.11 19.27 -40.90
N PHE A 542 -2.77 18.20 -40.45
CA PHE A 542 -4.22 18.08 -40.50
C PHE A 542 -4.79 18.42 -39.14
N HIS A 543 -5.64 19.44 -39.06
CA HIS A 543 -6.07 20.00 -37.79
C HIS A 543 -7.44 19.46 -37.32
N HIS A 544 -8.54 20.15 -37.64
CA HIS A 544 -9.90 19.74 -37.22
C HIS A 544 -10.52 18.65 -38.11
N TYR A 545 -9.93 17.46 -38.18
CA TYR A 545 -10.53 16.32 -38.89
C TYR A 545 -11.60 15.61 -38.03
N VAL A 546 -12.67 16.35 -37.74
CA VAL A 546 -13.78 15.92 -36.87
C VAL A 546 -14.42 14.60 -37.32
N GLU A 547 -14.61 14.40 -38.63
CA GLU A 547 -15.22 13.18 -39.15
C GLU A 547 -14.36 11.94 -38.86
N LEU A 548 -13.04 12.04 -39.04
CA LEU A 548 -12.11 10.95 -38.77
C LEU A 548 -12.11 10.57 -37.30
N ASN A 549 -12.02 11.55 -36.39
CA ASN A 549 -12.09 11.33 -34.95
C ASN A 549 -13.44 10.70 -34.56
N ASN A 550 -14.56 11.27 -34.99
CA ASN A 550 -15.90 10.75 -34.68
C ASN A 550 -16.08 9.30 -35.14
N TYR A 551 -15.68 8.96 -36.37
CA TYR A 551 -15.78 7.58 -36.84
C TYR A 551 -14.82 6.63 -36.09
N ALA A 552 -13.65 7.13 -35.67
CA ALA A 552 -12.71 6.35 -34.88
C ALA A 552 -13.25 5.98 -33.49
N VAL A 553 -14.00 6.88 -32.84
CA VAL A 553 -14.69 6.61 -31.56
C VAL A 553 -15.63 5.40 -31.69
N TYR A 554 -16.35 5.30 -32.82
CA TYR A 554 -17.33 4.24 -33.06
C TYR A 554 -16.81 3.05 -33.88
N TYR A 555 -15.49 2.92 -34.06
CA TYR A 555 -14.90 1.91 -34.95
C TYR A 555 -15.44 0.50 -34.72
N ASP A 556 -15.48 0.05 -33.45
CA ASP A 556 -15.92 -1.32 -33.13
C ASP A 556 -17.38 -1.59 -33.51
N ASN A 557 -18.20 -0.55 -33.63
CA ASN A 557 -19.61 -0.64 -34.00
C ASN A 557 -19.85 -0.36 -35.50
N ASN A 558 -18.96 0.41 -36.14
CA ASN A 558 -19.08 0.81 -37.54
C ASN A 558 -17.70 1.01 -38.20
N PRO A 559 -16.95 -0.08 -38.45
CA PRO A 559 -15.59 0.01 -38.97
C PRO A 559 -15.56 0.61 -40.39
N GLY A 560 -16.58 0.34 -41.19
CA GLY A 560 -16.66 0.82 -42.57
C GLY A 560 -16.77 2.35 -42.72
N GLY A 561 -17.22 3.07 -41.68
CA GLY A 561 -17.19 4.54 -41.66
C GLY A 561 -15.76 5.06 -41.47
N TYR A 562 -15.05 4.51 -40.48
CA TYR A 562 -13.66 4.87 -40.22
C TYR A 562 -12.73 4.47 -41.35
N ASP A 563 -12.86 3.26 -41.92
CA ASP A 563 -12.00 2.79 -43.00
C ASP A 563 -12.08 3.71 -44.22
N LYS A 564 -13.26 4.28 -44.50
CA LYS A 564 -13.46 5.28 -45.56
C LYS A 564 -12.76 6.60 -45.25
N GLU A 565 -12.93 7.14 -44.05
CA GLU A 565 -12.25 8.40 -43.67
C GLU A 565 -10.73 8.21 -43.55
N LYS A 566 -10.25 7.05 -43.07
CA LYS A 566 -8.82 6.70 -43.08
C LYS A 566 -8.29 6.67 -44.52
N ALA A 567 -8.97 6.00 -45.45
CA ALA A 567 -8.55 5.99 -46.85
C ALA A 567 -8.52 7.40 -47.46
N ARG A 568 -9.51 8.25 -47.12
CA ARG A 568 -9.58 9.65 -47.54
C ARG A 568 -8.43 10.48 -46.98
N PHE A 569 -8.16 10.35 -45.68
CA PHE A 569 -7.04 10.98 -45.00
C PHE A 569 -5.69 10.61 -45.63
N LEU A 570 -5.43 9.33 -45.88
CA LEU A 570 -4.19 8.86 -46.51
C LEU A 570 -4.04 9.36 -47.96
N GLY A 571 -5.13 9.39 -48.74
CA GLY A 571 -5.10 9.92 -50.11
C GLY A 571 -4.84 11.44 -50.17
N MET A 572 -5.33 12.19 -49.18
CA MET A 572 -5.00 13.61 -49.03
C MET A 572 -3.55 13.79 -48.56
N TRP A 573 -3.07 13.00 -47.59
CA TRP A 573 -1.67 13.04 -47.15
C TRP A 573 -0.68 12.72 -48.27
N GLU A 574 -1.01 11.80 -49.19
CA GLU A 574 -0.19 11.54 -50.37
C GLU A 574 -0.01 12.81 -51.22
N GLN A 575 -1.06 13.59 -51.41
CA GLN A 575 -1.02 14.85 -52.17
C GLN A 575 -0.26 15.94 -51.41
N VAL A 576 -0.58 16.14 -50.12
CA VAL A 576 0.10 17.14 -49.27
C VAL A 576 1.60 16.84 -49.20
N ALA A 577 1.99 15.59 -48.93
CA ALA A 577 3.40 15.21 -48.82
C ALA A 577 4.17 15.49 -50.12
N LYS A 578 3.61 15.16 -51.30
CA LYS A 578 4.25 15.47 -52.60
C LYS A 578 4.45 16.97 -52.81
N GLU A 579 3.45 17.77 -52.46
CA GLU A 579 3.54 19.23 -52.60
C GLU A 579 4.54 19.84 -51.61
N MET A 580 4.63 19.30 -50.39
CA MET A 580 5.57 19.77 -49.37
C MET A 580 7.01 19.28 -49.61
N ASP A 581 7.21 18.16 -50.30
CA ASP A 581 8.55 17.66 -50.66
C ASP A 581 9.31 18.61 -51.61
N ALA A 582 8.60 19.49 -52.32
CA ALA A 582 9.19 20.51 -53.18
C ALA A 582 10.00 21.57 -52.41
N TYR A 583 9.78 21.72 -51.10
CA TYR A 583 10.56 22.61 -50.23
C TYR A 583 11.78 21.87 -49.65
N GLY A 584 12.76 22.60 -49.11
CA GLY A 584 13.92 22.01 -48.43
C GLY A 584 13.53 21.17 -47.21
N ASP A 585 14.33 20.14 -46.90
CA ASP A 585 14.07 19.22 -45.77
C ASP A 585 14.11 19.90 -44.41
N ASP A 586 14.84 21.01 -44.29
CA ASP A 586 14.94 21.81 -43.08
C ASP A 586 14.03 23.05 -43.08
N GLN A 587 13.11 23.14 -44.04
CA GLN A 587 12.18 24.26 -44.19
C GLN A 587 10.76 23.91 -43.68
N ILE A 588 10.34 22.65 -43.85
CA ILE A 588 8.97 22.20 -43.55
C ILE A 588 9.00 20.95 -42.66
N VAL A 589 8.16 20.94 -41.64
CA VAL A 589 7.86 19.77 -40.80
C VAL A 589 6.41 19.36 -41.01
N LEU A 590 6.18 18.05 -41.11
CA LEU A 590 4.86 17.48 -41.37
C LEU A 590 4.32 16.83 -40.10
N GLU A 591 3.32 17.44 -39.48
CA GLU A 591 2.64 16.91 -38.30
C GLU A 591 1.37 16.16 -38.73
N ILE A 592 1.27 14.88 -38.37
CA ILE A 592 0.34 13.96 -39.02
C ILE A 592 -1.13 14.34 -38.78
N LEU A 593 -1.51 14.55 -37.53
CA LEU A 593 -2.89 14.82 -37.13
C LEU A 593 -2.89 15.51 -35.77
N ASN A 594 -3.64 16.61 -35.68
CA ASN A 594 -3.89 17.32 -34.44
C ASN A 594 -4.86 16.56 -33.54
N GLU A 595 -4.51 16.47 -32.27
CA GLU A 595 -5.40 16.06 -31.17
C GLU A 595 -6.28 14.84 -31.48
N PRO A 596 -5.71 13.67 -31.81
CA PRO A 596 -6.47 12.43 -31.77
C PRO A 596 -7.10 12.29 -30.36
N HIS A 597 -8.41 12.04 -30.29
CA HIS A 597 -9.13 11.94 -29.03
C HIS A 597 -10.28 10.94 -29.08
N GLU A 598 -10.66 10.44 -27.90
CA GLU A 598 -11.80 9.55 -27.67
C GLU A 598 -11.79 8.20 -28.42
N MET A 599 -10.77 7.94 -29.21
CA MET A 599 -10.52 6.67 -29.90
C MET A 599 -9.59 5.76 -29.08
N LYS A 600 -9.58 4.46 -29.36
CA LYS A 600 -8.64 3.52 -28.70
C LYS A 600 -7.22 3.73 -29.23
N ASN A 601 -6.20 3.66 -28.37
CA ASN A 601 -4.79 3.88 -28.76
C ASN A 601 -4.35 3.06 -29.97
N LYS A 602 -4.75 1.78 -30.05
CA LYS A 602 -4.42 0.93 -31.21
C LYS A 602 -4.88 1.49 -32.57
N TYR A 603 -5.96 2.27 -32.60
CA TYR A 603 -6.46 2.91 -33.82
C TYR A 603 -5.70 4.21 -34.12
N VAL A 604 -5.29 4.96 -33.09
CA VAL A 604 -4.35 6.09 -33.25
C VAL A 604 -3.04 5.58 -33.84
N ASP A 605 -2.46 4.54 -33.25
CA ASP A 605 -1.21 3.94 -33.72
C ASP A 605 -1.30 3.48 -35.17
N ASP A 606 -2.36 2.76 -35.53
CA ASP A 606 -2.59 2.29 -36.90
C ASP A 606 -2.76 3.46 -37.89
N LEU A 607 -3.49 4.50 -37.52
CA LEU A 607 -3.68 5.70 -38.34
C LEU A 607 -2.37 6.47 -38.54
N MET A 608 -1.67 6.79 -37.46
CA MET A 608 -0.43 7.56 -37.45
C MET A 608 0.67 6.81 -38.21
N MET A 609 0.81 5.50 -38.00
CA MET A 609 1.79 4.69 -38.74
C MET A 609 1.45 4.57 -40.23
N SER A 610 0.18 4.44 -40.59
CA SER A 610 -0.23 4.41 -42.01
C SER A 610 0.05 5.75 -42.71
N ALA A 611 -0.21 6.87 -42.03
CA ALA A 611 0.09 8.19 -42.56
C ALA A 611 1.60 8.43 -42.65
N TYR A 612 2.37 7.99 -41.65
CA TYR A 612 3.83 7.99 -41.69
C TYR A 612 4.37 7.26 -42.93
N GLU A 613 3.87 6.07 -43.24
CA GLU A 613 4.30 5.31 -44.43
C GLU A 613 4.02 6.08 -45.73
N VAL A 614 2.83 6.71 -45.82
CA VAL A 614 2.46 7.56 -46.96
C VAL A 614 3.37 8.79 -47.06
N ILE A 615 3.59 9.50 -45.96
CA ILE A 615 4.43 10.70 -45.94
C ILE A 615 5.87 10.33 -46.28
N ARG A 616 6.45 9.33 -45.61
CA ARG A 616 7.85 8.92 -45.83
C ARG A 616 8.08 8.41 -47.25
N LYS A 617 7.08 7.81 -47.90
CA LYS A 617 7.14 7.42 -49.32
C LYS A 617 7.17 8.63 -50.28
N ASN A 618 6.45 9.70 -49.96
CA ASN A 618 6.23 10.84 -50.86
C ASN A 618 7.07 12.08 -50.52
N ALA A 619 7.62 12.14 -49.30
CA ALA A 619 8.47 13.21 -48.78
C ALA A 619 9.59 12.61 -47.90
N PRO A 620 10.51 11.82 -48.49
CA PRO A 620 11.42 10.95 -47.74
C PRO A 620 12.38 11.70 -46.80
N GLY A 621 12.74 12.94 -47.13
CA GLY A 621 13.68 13.75 -46.35
C GLY A 621 13.05 14.56 -45.20
N LYS A 622 11.73 14.76 -45.20
CA LYS A 622 11.04 15.67 -44.26
C LYS A 622 10.99 15.13 -42.84
N THR A 623 11.17 15.96 -41.82
CA THR A 623 10.89 15.55 -40.44
C THR A 623 9.38 15.38 -40.24
N ILE A 624 8.98 14.29 -39.57
CA ILE A 624 7.57 13.96 -39.32
C ILE A 624 7.28 14.07 -37.82
N MET A 625 6.22 14.80 -37.46
CA MET A 625 5.74 14.95 -36.09
C MET A 625 4.57 14.00 -35.80
N PHE A 626 4.69 13.27 -34.69
CA PHE A 626 3.67 12.39 -34.16
C PHE A 626 3.04 13.00 -32.91
N GLU A 627 1.72 12.89 -32.82
CA GLU A 627 0.98 13.19 -31.60
C GLU A 627 0.37 11.92 -31.01
N GLY A 628 0.08 11.96 -29.71
CA GLY A 628 -0.63 10.90 -29.01
C GLY A 628 -2.15 11.14 -28.96
N ASN A 629 -2.86 10.19 -28.37
CA ASN A 629 -4.29 10.31 -28.11
C ASN A 629 -4.62 11.42 -27.08
N GLY A 630 -5.88 11.52 -26.67
CA GLY A 630 -6.31 12.32 -25.52
C GLY A 630 -6.03 13.81 -25.69
N TYR A 631 -6.26 14.34 -26.89
CA TYR A 631 -6.00 15.74 -27.24
C TYR A 631 -4.51 16.08 -27.16
N SER A 632 -3.67 15.19 -27.70
CA SER A 632 -2.21 15.37 -27.81
C SER A 632 -1.50 15.70 -26.49
N LYS A 633 -2.03 15.19 -25.38
CA LYS A 633 -1.37 15.36 -24.08
C LYS A 633 0.00 14.68 -24.08
N PHE A 634 1.03 15.39 -23.63
CA PHE A 634 2.38 14.83 -23.45
C PHE A 634 2.42 13.52 -22.65
N ALA A 635 1.50 13.37 -21.69
CA ALA A 635 1.37 12.16 -20.88
C ALA A 635 1.06 10.88 -21.71
N GLN A 636 0.68 11.01 -22.99
CA GLN A 636 0.41 9.88 -23.88
C GLN A 636 1.65 9.31 -24.57
N ILE A 637 2.85 9.87 -24.34
CA ILE A 637 4.07 9.34 -24.98
C ILE A 637 4.34 7.87 -24.64
N SER A 638 3.94 7.36 -23.48
CA SER A 638 4.06 5.93 -23.15
C SER A 638 3.06 5.02 -23.88
N ASN A 639 2.10 5.61 -24.60
CA ASN A 639 0.95 4.94 -25.20
C ASN A 639 0.92 5.04 -26.73
N VAL A 640 2.00 5.52 -27.36
CA VAL A 640 2.11 5.62 -28.82
C VAL A 640 3.03 4.55 -29.39
N LYS A 641 2.76 4.17 -30.64
CA LYS A 641 3.69 3.40 -31.46
C LYS A 641 4.39 4.31 -32.46
N LEU A 642 5.72 4.29 -32.44
CA LEU A 642 6.56 5.08 -33.34
C LEU A 642 7.41 4.17 -34.25
N PRO A 643 7.76 4.62 -35.47
CA PRO A 643 8.67 3.90 -36.36
C PRO A 643 10.10 3.95 -35.82
N ALA A 644 10.94 2.98 -36.23
CA ALA A 644 12.38 3.05 -36.05
C ALA A 644 13.02 4.04 -37.05
N ASP A 645 12.61 5.30 -37.00
CA ASP A 645 13.06 6.39 -37.86
C ASP A 645 13.63 7.53 -36.99
N GLY A 646 14.88 7.90 -37.26
CA GLY A 646 15.59 8.97 -36.56
C GLY A 646 15.15 10.38 -36.92
N ASN A 647 14.35 10.56 -37.99
CA ASN A 647 13.90 11.85 -38.50
C ASN A 647 12.43 12.13 -38.12
N ILE A 648 12.11 11.92 -36.85
CA ILE A 648 10.78 12.16 -36.28
C ILE A 648 10.87 12.99 -35.00
N ILE A 649 9.76 13.63 -34.63
CA ILE A 649 9.57 14.39 -33.40
C ILE A 649 8.26 13.95 -32.76
N PHE A 650 8.22 13.84 -31.44
CA PHE A 650 6.95 13.69 -30.73
C PHE A 650 6.44 15.06 -30.27
N SER A 651 5.23 15.42 -30.66
CA SER A 651 4.58 16.67 -30.26
C SER A 651 3.49 16.43 -29.23
N GLY A 652 3.39 17.34 -28.27
CA GLY A 652 2.29 17.38 -27.30
C GLY A 652 1.86 18.80 -26.97
N HIS A 653 0.64 18.94 -26.45
CA HIS A 653 0.03 20.20 -26.06
C HIS A 653 0.03 20.35 -24.53
N TYR A 654 0.24 21.57 -24.04
CA TYR A 654 0.28 21.85 -22.60
C TYR A 654 -0.55 23.08 -22.22
N TYR A 655 -1.59 22.85 -21.41
CA TYR A 655 -2.53 23.87 -20.96
C TYR A 655 -2.91 23.74 -19.48
N GLU A 656 -2.19 22.93 -18.71
CA GLU A 656 -2.57 22.65 -17.33
C GLU A 656 -2.23 23.83 -16.38
N PRO A 657 -3.11 24.16 -15.42
CA PRO A 657 -4.48 23.65 -15.27
C PRO A 657 -5.44 24.34 -16.26
N PHE A 658 -6.32 23.57 -16.90
CA PHE A 658 -7.29 24.09 -17.86
C PHE A 658 -8.25 25.13 -17.24
N GLU A 659 -8.59 24.99 -15.95
CA GLU A 659 -9.41 25.95 -15.21
C GLU A 659 -8.80 27.36 -15.20
N PHE A 660 -7.47 27.46 -15.30
CA PHE A 660 -6.79 28.75 -15.46
C PHE A 660 -6.67 29.16 -16.92
N THR A 661 -6.18 28.27 -17.80
CA THR A 661 -5.78 28.63 -19.16
C THR A 661 -6.93 28.83 -20.13
N HIS A 662 -8.07 28.15 -19.92
CA HIS A 662 -9.21 28.11 -20.85
C HIS A 662 -10.46 28.86 -20.36
N GLN A 663 -10.31 29.82 -19.45
CA GLN A 663 -11.43 30.63 -18.97
C GLN A 663 -12.17 31.28 -20.15
N GLY A 664 -13.49 31.06 -20.23
CA GLY A 664 -14.32 31.56 -21.33
C GLY A 664 -14.32 30.68 -22.59
N HIS A 665 -13.61 29.54 -22.57
CA HIS A 665 -13.59 28.51 -23.62
C HIS A 665 -14.04 27.16 -23.06
N GLY A 666 -15.23 27.14 -22.46
CA GLY A 666 -15.79 25.97 -21.79
C GLY A 666 -15.44 25.85 -20.30
N TYR A 667 -14.62 26.76 -19.77
CA TYR A 667 -14.29 26.86 -18.34
C TYR A 667 -14.76 28.19 -17.74
N ASP A 668 -15.09 28.16 -16.44
CA ASP A 668 -15.59 29.33 -15.71
C ASP A 668 -14.55 30.45 -15.62
N CYS A 669 -15.01 31.69 -15.77
CA CYS A 669 -14.17 32.86 -15.57
C CYS A 669 -13.96 33.14 -14.07
N GLY A 670 -12.81 33.73 -13.73
CA GLY A 670 -12.48 34.18 -12.38
C GLY A 670 -11.50 33.30 -11.61
N TYR A 671 -11.02 32.19 -12.19
CA TYR A 671 -9.95 31.40 -11.57
C TYR A 671 -8.68 32.24 -11.45
N LYS A 672 -8.08 32.25 -10.27
CA LYS A 672 -6.86 33.00 -9.96
C LYS A 672 -5.66 32.06 -9.96
N LEU A 673 -4.60 32.45 -10.67
CA LEU A 673 -3.36 31.70 -10.74
C LEU A 673 -2.77 31.48 -9.35
N LYS A 674 -2.55 30.22 -8.98
CA LYS A 674 -1.97 29.86 -7.68
C LYS A 674 -0.48 29.60 -7.85
N ASP A 675 0.30 29.83 -6.81
CA ASP A 675 1.73 29.47 -6.82
C ASP A 675 1.94 27.96 -7.01
N SER A 676 1.00 27.13 -6.55
CA SER A 676 1.01 25.68 -6.79
C SER A 676 0.85 25.30 -8.27
N ASP A 677 0.16 26.12 -9.05
CA ASP A 677 -0.04 25.87 -10.49
C ASP A 677 1.29 26.07 -11.23
N ILE A 678 2.09 27.04 -10.79
CA ILE A 678 3.43 27.33 -11.31
C ILE A 678 4.46 26.33 -10.81
N SER A 679 4.50 26.04 -9.51
CA SER A 679 5.53 25.18 -8.91
C SER A 679 5.48 23.72 -9.40
N ARG A 680 4.36 23.29 -9.99
CA ARG A 680 4.16 21.95 -10.57
C ARG A 680 4.64 21.82 -12.00
N VAL A 681 4.77 22.92 -12.75
CA VAL A 681 5.15 22.87 -14.17
C VAL A 681 6.47 22.11 -14.38
N PRO A 682 7.57 22.37 -13.63
CA PRO A 682 8.82 21.64 -13.84
C PRO A 682 8.70 20.12 -13.64
N SER A 683 7.87 19.66 -12.69
CA SER A 683 7.70 18.22 -12.45
C SER A 683 6.85 17.55 -13.54
N HIS A 684 5.89 18.25 -14.15
CA HIS A 684 5.17 17.75 -15.31
C HIS A 684 6.11 17.50 -16.49
N PHE A 685 6.91 18.49 -16.86
CA PHE A 685 7.87 18.38 -17.97
C PHE A 685 8.95 17.33 -17.72
N LYS A 686 9.46 17.25 -16.49
CA LYS A 686 10.36 16.17 -16.08
C LYS A 686 9.73 14.80 -16.26
N ALA A 687 8.45 14.62 -15.87
CA ALA A 687 7.76 13.35 -16.04
C ALA A 687 7.60 12.97 -17.53
N TYR A 688 7.37 13.95 -18.40
CA TYR A 688 7.30 13.71 -19.85
C TYR A 688 8.66 13.28 -20.44
N VAL A 689 9.75 13.94 -20.03
CA VAL A 689 11.13 13.56 -20.42
C VAL A 689 11.52 12.19 -19.89
N ASP A 690 11.20 11.89 -18.64
CA ASP A 690 11.48 10.58 -18.04
C ASP A 690 10.72 9.47 -18.79
N SER A 691 9.47 9.74 -19.17
CA SER A 691 8.67 8.82 -19.99
C SER A 691 9.24 8.67 -21.40
N ALA A 692 9.61 9.76 -22.06
CA ALA A 692 10.29 9.73 -23.37
C ALA A 692 11.58 8.90 -23.31
N THR A 693 12.37 9.07 -22.25
CA THR A 693 13.61 8.32 -22.02
C THR A 693 13.37 6.84 -21.81
N THR A 694 12.31 6.46 -21.09
CA THR A 694 11.95 5.04 -20.91
C THR A 694 11.50 4.40 -22.21
N HIS A 695 10.62 5.05 -22.95
CA HIS A 695 9.89 4.40 -24.06
C HIS A 695 10.57 4.59 -25.41
N PHE A 696 11.25 5.72 -25.61
CA PHE A 696 11.94 6.07 -26.86
C PHE A 696 13.34 6.64 -26.58
N PRO A 697 14.23 5.87 -25.94
CA PRO A 697 15.60 6.30 -25.69
C PRO A 697 16.35 6.51 -27.00
N ASP A 698 17.18 7.55 -27.02
CA ASP A 698 18.12 7.77 -28.13
C ASP A 698 19.37 6.91 -27.90
N ILE A 699 19.84 6.22 -28.94
CA ILE A 699 21.08 5.43 -28.89
C ILE A 699 22.30 6.26 -28.51
N ASN A 700 22.29 7.56 -28.82
CA ASN A 700 23.34 8.51 -28.49
C ASN A 700 23.17 9.15 -27.10
N GLY A 701 22.17 8.71 -26.34
CA GLY A 701 21.81 9.23 -25.02
C GLY A 701 20.67 10.24 -25.07
N GLY A 702 19.80 10.19 -24.05
CA GLY A 702 18.59 10.99 -23.97
C GLY A 702 17.38 10.27 -24.55
N HIS A 703 16.51 11.01 -25.24
CA HIS A 703 15.23 10.52 -25.76
C HIS A 703 14.90 11.15 -27.11
N ILE A 704 13.86 10.62 -27.77
CA ILE A 704 13.22 11.24 -28.94
C ILE A 704 13.02 12.76 -28.74
N PRO A 705 13.31 13.62 -29.73
CA PRO A 705 13.06 15.05 -29.61
C PRO A 705 11.58 15.34 -29.36
N LEU A 706 11.33 16.30 -28.46
CA LEU A 706 10.00 16.70 -28.02
C LEU A 706 9.69 18.12 -28.48
N ASN A 707 8.46 18.33 -28.93
CA ASN A 707 7.90 19.60 -29.35
C ASN A 707 6.63 19.90 -28.54
N MET A 708 6.49 21.14 -28.06
CA MET A 708 5.26 21.64 -27.46
C MET A 708 4.46 22.40 -28.52
N GLY A 709 3.66 21.65 -29.30
CA GLY A 709 2.95 22.16 -30.47
C GLY A 709 1.93 23.26 -30.17
N GLU A 710 1.38 23.25 -28.95
CA GLU A 710 0.45 24.27 -28.48
C GLU A 710 0.55 24.49 -26.96
N PHE A 711 0.52 25.76 -26.56
CA PHE A 711 0.34 26.21 -25.19
C PHE A 711 -0.10 27.69 -25.19
N GLY A 712 -0.78 28.12 -24.13
CA GLY A 712 -1.19 29.52 -24.00
C GLY A 712 -2.22 29.73 -22.91
N VAL A 713 -2.58 30.99 -22.68
CA VAL A 713 -3.56 31.41 -21.67
C VAL A 713 -4.52 32.39 -22.31
N SER A 714 -5.82 32.09 -22.24
CA SER A 714 -6.88 33.02 -22.60
C SER A 714 -6.80 34.29 -21.75
N GLY A 715 -6.98 35.44 -22.38
CA GLY A 715 -6.83 36.73 -21.74
C GLY A 715 -8.09 37.28 -21.06
N GLN A 716 -7.90 38.43 -20.42
CA GLN A 716 -8.94 39.12 -19.66
C GLN A 716 -10.14 39.52 -20.53
N TYR A 717 -9.87 39.84 -21.80
CA TYR A 717 -10.83 40.24 -22.81
C TYR A 717 -11.11 39.07 -23.77
N GLY A 718 -12.37 38.89 -24.14
CA GLY A 718 -12.88 37.70 -24.84
C GLY A 718 -14.21 37.29 -24.23
N SER A 719 -14.50 35.99 -24.19
CA SER A 719 -15.74 35.44 -23.61
C SER A 719 -15.93 35.77 -22.11
N CYS A 720 -14.86 36.12 -21.40
CA CYS A 720 -14.90 36.46 -19.97
C CYS A 720 -15.22 37.93 -19.64
N GLY A 721 -15.37 38.81 -20.63
CA GLY A 721 -15.85 40.17 -20.42
C GLY A 721 -15.10 41.00 -19.36
N GLY A 722 -13.79 40.80 -19.20
CA GLY A 722 -12.97 41.51 -18.20
C GLY A 722 -12.60 40.69 -16.96
N ASN A 723 -13.20 39.51 -16.77
CA ASN A 723 -13.01 38.64 -15.59
C ASN A 723 -12.03 37.48 -15.82
N GLY A 724 -11.41 37.39 -16.99
CA GLY A 724 -10.40 36.36 -17.31
C GLY A 724 -9.02 36.65 -16.68
N PRO A 725 -8.01 35.81 -16.97
CA PRO A 725 -6.63 36.02 -16.55
C PRO A 725 -6.09 37.40 -16.96
N SER A 726 -5.41 38.09 -16.02
CA SER A 726 -4.72 39.34 -16.32
C SER A 726 -3.51 39.09 -17.24
N ASP A 727 -3.07 40.10 -17.99
CA ASP A 727 -1.87 39.97 -18.83
C ASP A 727 -0.63 39.56 -18.01
N SER A 728 -0.53 40.03 -16.76
CA SER A 728 0.53 39.67 -15.82
C SER A 728 0.47 38.20 -15.41
N ASP A 729 -0.72 37.66 -15.13
CA ASP A 729 -0.90 36.24 -14.82
C ASP A 729 -0.62 35.35 -16.04
N ARG A 730 -1.07 35.77 -17.23
CA ARG A 730 -0.75 35.08 -18.49
C ARG A 730 0.77 35.01 -18.66
N ALA A 731 1.47 36.13 -18.48
CA ALA A 731 2.92 36.21 -18.58
C ALA A 731 3.62 35.33 -17.54
N LYS A 732 3.19 35.36 -16.27
CA LYS A 732 3.76 34.52 -15.19
C LYS A 732 3.65 33.03 -15.51
N TRP A 733 2.48 32.57 -15.98
CA TRP A 733 2.30 31.17 -16.38
C TRP A 733 3.10 30.82 -17.63
N THR A 734 3.07 31.68 -18.65
CA THR A 734 3.78 31.48 -19.92
C THR A 734 5.29 31.38 -19.70
N ASP A 735 5.85 32.21 -18.82
CA ASP A 735 7.27 32.19 -18.45
C ASP A 735 7.66 30.85 -17.81
N ALA A 736 6.86 30.35 -16.87
CA ALA A 736 7.13 29.07 -16.22
C ALA A 736 7.08 27.88 -17.19
N VAL A 737 6.13 27.89 -18.13
CA VAL A 737 5.94 26.83 -19.13
C VAL A 737 7.04 26.84 -20.18
N ILE A 738 7.38 28.01 -20.74
CA ILE A 738 8.50 28.12 -21.68
C ILE A 738 9.80 27.73 -21.00
N LYS A 739 10.05 28.21 -19.77
CA LYS A 739 11.25 27.82 -19.01
C LYS A 739 11.35 26.30 -18.87
N ALA A 740 10.27 25.64 -18.46
CA ALA A 740 10.27 24.19 -18.29
C ALA A 740 10.49 23.44 -19.62
N ALA A 741 9.90 23.91 -20.73
CA ALA A 741 10.13 23.36 -22.06
C ALA A 741 11.60 23.52 -22.48
N THR A 742 12.16 24.73 -22.34
CA THR A 742 13.54 25.07 -22.70
C THR A 742 14.57 24.32 -21.84
N ASP A 743 14.38 24.24 -20.53
CA ASP A 743 15.25 23.48 -19.61
C ASP A 743 15.33 21.99 -20.00
N ASN A 744 14.31 21.47 -20.69
CA ASN A 744 14.21 20.09 -21.15
C ASN A 744 14.47 19.93 -22.67
N GLY A 745 15.02 20.96 -23.34
CA GLY A 745 15.38 20.89 -24.75
C GLY A 745 14.19 20.74 -25.72
N MET A 746 12.99 21.15 -25.31
CA MET A 746 11.80 21.11 -26.15
C MET A 746 11.67 22.39 -26.99
N SER A 747 11.36 22.24 -28.27
CA SER A 747 10.86 23.36 -29.09
C SER A 747 9.40 23.64 -28.75
N TRP A 748 8.88 24.82 -29.06
CA TRP A 748 7.53 25.21 -28.60
C TRP A 748 6.83 26.18 -29.55
N GLN A 749 5.50 26.11 -29.61
CA GLN A 749 4.67 27.00 -30.44
C GLN A 749 3.53 27.59 -29.62
N TYR A 750 3.57 28.91 -29.40
CA TYR A 750 2.52 29.60 -28.65
C TYR A 750 1.20 29.56 -29.43
N TRP A 751 0.08 29.34 -28.76
CA TRP A 751 -1.24 29.26 -29.38
C TRP A 751 -1.77 30.66 -29.73
N GLY A 752 -1.32 31.13 -30.91
CA GLY A 752 -1.97 32.16 -31.71
C GLY A 752 -1.32 33.53 -31.71
N LEU A 753 -1.00 34.04 -32.91
CA LEU A 753 -0.61 35.44 -33.10
C LEU A 753 -1.79 36.39 -32.87
N VAL A 754 -2.90 36.20 -33.59
CA VAL A 754 -4.08 37.08 -33.60
C VAL A 754 -5.38 36.27 -33.70
N GLY A 755 -6.47 36.78 -33.12
CA GLY A 755 -7.84 36.31 -33.41
C GLY A 755 -8.16 34.87 -32.97
N VAL A 756 -7.45 34.37 -31.97
CA VAL A 756 -7.61 33.01 -31.42
C VAL A 756 -8.48 33.00 -30.16
N GLY A 757 -9.49 33.88 -30.12
CA GLY A 757 -10.50 33.90 -29.05
C GLY A 757 -10.00 34.39 -27.70
N GLY A 758 -8.93 35.18 -27.64
CA GLY A 758 -8.36 35.73 -26.40
C GLY A 758 -7.02 35.13 -26.02
N PHE A 759 -6.56 34.08 -26.72
CA PHE A 759 -5.21 33.53 -26.54
C PHE A 759 -4.13 34.37 -27.24
N GLU A 760 -4.51 35.32 -28.10
CA GLU A 760 -3.58 36.02 -28.98
C GLU A 760 -2.42 36.72 -28.25
N ALA A 761 -1.23 36.64 -28.87
CA ALA A 761 -0.03 37.35 -28.45
C ALA A 761 0.07 38.78 -29.01
N TYR A 762 -0.69 39.08 -30.06
CA TYR A 762 -0.67 40.36 -30.77
C TYR A 762 -2.08 40.94 -30.91
N ASN A 763 -2.23 42.23 -30.59
CA ASN A 763 -3.48 42.95 -30.75
C ASN A 763 -3.56 43.56 -32.16
N LYS A 764 -4.36 42.93 -33.03
CA LYS A 764 -4.54 43.36 -34.42
C LYS A 764 -5.25 44.71 -34.61
N ASN A 765 -5.89 45.25 -33.57
CA ASN A 765 -6.58 46.55 -33.65
C ASN A 765 -5.62 47.71 -33.37
N SER A 766 -4.70 47.54 -32.42
CA SER A 766 -3.67 48.52 -32.09
C SER A 766 -2.36 48.32 -32.85
N ASN A 767 -2.21 47.18 -33.54
CA ASN A 767 -0.95 46.74 -34.16
C ASN A 767 0.22 46.72 -33.16
N GLN A 768 -0.02 46.13 -31.98
CA GLN A 768 0.96 46.02 -30.90
C GLN A 768 0.95 44.61 -30.30
N TRP A 769 2.11 44.12 -29.88
CA TRP A 769 2.20 42.95 -29.01
C TRP A 769 1.61 43.27 -27.63
N TYR A 770 1.08 42.25 -26.94
CA TYR A 770 0.87 42.36 -25.50
C TYR A 770 2.22 42.43 -24.81
N THR A 771 2.53 43.59 -24.21
CA THR A 771 3.88 43.92 -23.71
C THR A 771 4.43 42.86 -22.75
N GLU A 772 3.64 42.44 -21.76
CA GLU A 772 4.09 41.46 -20.76
C GLU A 772 4.35 40.07 -21.36
N LEU A 773 3.62 39.67 -22.39
CA LEU A 773 3.89 38.41 -23.11
C LEU A 773 5.13 38.52 -23.99
N LEU A 774 5.29 39.64 -24.71
CA LEU A 774 6.49 39.87 -25.51
C LEU A 774 7.76 39.91 -24.65
N ASP A 775 7.69 40.53 -23.47
CA ASP A 775 8.78 40.53 -22.50
C ASP A 775 9.16 39.12 -22.05
N VAL A 776 8.19 38.21 -21.90
CA VAL A 776 8.45 36.80 -21.64
C VAL A 776 9.12 36.13 -22.84
N PHE A 777 8.58 36.30 -24.05
CA PHE A 777 9.17 35.69 -25.25
C PHE A 777 10.62 36.13 -25.45
N ASN A 778 10.92 37.42 -25.31
CA ASN A 778 12.26 37.98 -25.47
C ASN A 778 13.32 37.37 -24.52
N LYS A 779 12.94 36.67 -23.45
CA LYS A 779 13.88 35.93 -22.60
C LYS A 779 14.39 34.63 -23.24
N TYR A 780 13.65 34.07 -24.19
CA TYR A 780 13.84 32.72 -24.75
C TYR A 780 14.01 32.70 -26.28
N LEU A 781 13.78 33.83 -26.97
CA LEU A 781 14.10 34.05 -28.38
C LEU A 781 15.59 34.36 -28.54
#